data_AF-A0AAN8G7I3-F1
#
_entry.id   AF-A0AAN8G7I3-F1
#
_cell.length_a   1.000
_cell.length_b   1.000
_cell.length_c   1.000
_cell.angle_alpha   90.00
_cell.angle_beta   90.00
_cell.angle_gamma   90.00
#
_symmetry.space_group_name_H-M   'P 1'
#
loop_
_entity.id
_entity.type
_entity.pdbx_description
1 polymer ?
#
loop_
_entity_poly.entity_id
_entity_poly.type
_entity_poly.pdbx_seq_one_letter_code
_entity_poly.pdbx_strand_id
1 'polypeptide(L)'
;MLIGYVSNILWKKLNFMIEQPDEAEKEKPPEDQPPAKEKFKKPGTNKKQNLRTVIPKEEIDAHLYKRSFELSDASLTFEIMKLKSLSKTAAREFLIELRQRAKAEKGCSSKQENEAKSGLVNPRELLPWCPSVKSLFPRGVLSGMNQSDQSRFLGICLNVLNSASFRFQHNSKELKEFQTRADPERSHMESLVVDMIESNLETEDSISENHPLSFVNNMAYGFVLKRWRKRWSDPSFPLKFDSSAPVSCIDWKIQAVPSPQDTFPKLASTILQGRHDRIQLPSLVNRCMLETSRLYSNYPPDTGDANRILDDLDAITRMCLENDVRIAMDATTACHLMSDPFAGHEHSYAVPIRVVEKVVQGTMTNIAVLGKPRFLGAVEPVAIQRQFIKYLLKSTYISKKAEVRADQSEPLIKKTKVDPTDAQSDFCDPLDSILPSLETPSSSSGTAGNFSDNGKTYSLFSIIGTNILVRSRPAPLCSEGNQTLKSMTLSFQPKVEYVPNAGAMRLSEAESGWNYCKEIFKQSVNHALFRTHYMANHLLQIQHWASRSFEQKTGSELLWPGPSHRQDAKAMVSAFTTRFARLLDEIGHLPHGDYMLINRNDGVVKILPQLNEDMNSSAVLDCENEKVPVAQSNMRIRDVFNGLESMIPLQWQAVQRRAPGCYVAPDSKMHLTARTPLPGGSLPLIGNKPKMGGKKSRGQRKRENAKKRKELQLKDKHYTPPPDVAAEEFNCPFGSTLQLASPLHSDICDN
;
A
#
# COMPACT_ATOMS: atom_id res chain seq x y z
N MET A 1 20.41 -39.73 28.35
CA MET A 1 19.94 -39.45 29.72
C MET A 1 20.65 -38.19 30.25
N LEU A 2 20.35 -37.01 29.68
CA LEU A 2 20.80 -35.68 30.16
C LEU A 2 20.14 -34.53 29.35
N ILE A 3 18.86 -34.69 28.97
CA ILE A 3 18.04 -33.63 28.32
C ILE A 3 16.68 -33.46 29.05
N GLY A 4 16.50 -34.13 30.20
CA GLY A 4 15.23 -34.12 30.95
C GLY A 4 15.11 -33.09 32.09
N TYR A 5 16.20 -32.40 32.46
CA TYR A 5 16.22 -31.63 33.72
C TYR A 5 16.18 -30.10 33.58
N VAL A 6 16.32 -29.55 32.37
CA VAL A 6 16.28 -28.08 32.15
C VAL A 6 14.87 -27.58 31.78
N SER A 7 13.98 -28.47 31.32
CA SER A 7 12.61 -28.11 30.93
C SER A 7 11.65 -27.91 32.11
N ASN A 8 11.95 -28.47 33.28
CA ASN A 8 11.05 -28.47 34.45
C ASN A 8 11.15 -27.21 35.35
N ILE A 9 12.15 -26.34 35.14
CA ILE A 9 12.35 -25.12 35.95
C ILE A 9 11.76 -23.88 35.27
N LEU A 10 11.66 -23.85 33.93
CA LEU A 10 11.00 -22.74 33.23
C LEU A 10 9.46 -22.86 33.21
N TRP A 11 8.90 -24.05 33.39
CA TRP A 11 7.45 -24.26 33.36
C TRP A 11 6.75 -23.91 34.68
N LYS A 12 7.48 -23.90 35.82
CA LYS A 12 6.93 -23.53 37.14
C LYS A 12 6.86 -22.02 37.41
N LYS A 13 7.44 -21.16 36.56
CA LYS A 13 7.41 -19.69 36.73
C LYS A 13 6.35 -18.98 35.89
N LEU A 14 5.66 -19.69 34.99
CA LEU A 14 4.66 -19.09 34.10
C LEU A 14 3.19 -19.33 34.53
N ASN A 15 2.95 -20.16 35.55
CA ASN A 15 1.60 -20.56 36.00
C ASN A 15 1.15 -19.93 37.33
N PHE A 16 1.65 -18.74 37.71
CA PHE A 16 1.28 -18.11 38.99
C PHE A 16 0.47 -16.80 38.88
N MET A 17 -0.09 -16.43 37.73
CA MET A 17 -1.06 -15.32 37.72
C MET A 17 -2.16 -15.59 36.69
N ILE A 18 -3.42 -15.55 37.15
CA ILE A 18 -4.72 -15.88 36.49
C ILE A 18 -5.16 -17.29 36.96
N GLU A 19 -6.14 -17.53 37.86
CA GLU A 19 -7.51 -16.98 38.03
C GLU A 19 -8.00 -16.89 39.52
N GLN A 20 -9.17 -16.24 39.69
CA GLN A 20 -9.96 -15.85 40.89
C GLN A 20 -10.65 -17.04 41.62
N PRO A 21 -11.74 -16.90 42.44
CA PRO A 21 -12.29 -15.86 43.36
C PRO A 21 -12.62 -16.44 44.78
N ASP A 22 -13.19 -15.66 45.71
CA ASP A 22 -14.43 -15.99 46.48
C ASP A 22 -14.71 -15.11 47.73
N GLU A 23 -16.01 -15.05 48.04
CA GLU A 23 -16.78 -14.22 48.97
C GLU A 23 -16.59 -14.52 50.48
N ALA A 24 -16.87 -13.53 51.35
CA ALA A 24 -18.01 -13.53 52.31
C ALA A 24 -17.87 -12.47 53.45
N GLU A 25 -18.94 -11.67 53.63
CA GLU A 25 -19.62 -11.15 54.86
C GLU A 25 -18.83 -10.84 56.15
N LYS A 26 -19.10 -9.86 57.05
CA LYS A 26 -20.17 -8.89 57.41
C LYS A 26 -19.48 -7.90 58.40
N GLU A 27 -19.76 -6.59 58.46
CA GLU A 27 -20.66 -5.93 59.44
C GLU A 27 -20.69 -4.39 59.20
N LYS A 28 -21.81 -3.73 59.56
CA LYS A 28 -22.11 -2.28 59.45
C LYS A 28 -22.07 -1.59 60.86
N PRO A 29 -22.44 -0.30 61.04
CA PRO A 29 -21.59 0.90 61.22
C PRO A 29 -21.80 1.53 62.65
N PRO A 30 -21.39 2.78 62.97
CA PRO A 30 -22.24 3.96 62.68
C PRO A 30 -21.50 5.32 62.50
N GLU A 31 -22.31 6.38 62.49
CA GLU A 31 -22.19 7.79 62.07
C GLU A 31 -21.21 8.75 62.80
N ASP A 32 -21.12 9.95 62.20
CA ASP A 32 -20.90 11.31 62.74
C ASP A 32 -19.58 12.08 62.47
N GLN A 33 -19.75 13.30 61.94
CA GLN A 33 -18.75 14.36 61.69
C GLN A 33 -18.51 15.23 62.98
N PRO A 34 -17.77 16.36 62.91
CA PRO A 34 -16.31 16.62 62.84
C PRO A 34 -15.82 17.36 64.13
N PRO A 35 -14.52 17.69 64.41
CA PRO A 35 -13.87 18.89 63.84
C PRO A 35 -12.30 18.97 63.85
N ALA A 36 -11.79 19.96 63.10
CA ALA A 36 -10.66 20.88 63.35
C ALA A 36 -9.26 20.45 63.89
N LYS A 37 -8.26 20.87 63.09
CA LYS A 37 -7.02 21.62 63.43
C LYS A 37 -5.76 20.92 63.97
N GLU A 38 -4.69 21.24 63.22
CA GLU A 38 -3.32 21.58 63.62
C GLU A 38 -2.17 20.56 63.57
N LYS A 39 -1.24 20.90 62.66
CA LYS A 39 0.22 20.89 62.77
C LYS A 39 0.94 19.54 62.79
N PHE A 40 1.61 19.24 61.67
CA PHE A 40 2.97 18.71 61.74
C PHE A 40 3.93 19.47 60.80
N LYS A 41 5.08 19.82 61.39
CA LYS A 41 6.18 20.59 60.83
C LYS A 41 7.06 19.74 59.90
N LYS A 42 7.73 20.46 58.98
CA LYS A 42 8.76 20.05 58.01
C LYS A 42 9.92 19.22 58.60
N PRO A 43 10.66 18.51 57.74
CA PRO A 43 11.97 19.00 57.28
C PRO A 43 12.07 18.87 55.73
N GLY A 44 13.01 19.44 54.97
CA GLY A 44 14.18 20.25 55.22
C GLY A 44 14.60 20.86 53.87
N THR A 45 15.34 21.95 53.96
CA THR A 45 15.65 22.92 52.91
C THR A 45 16.60 22.42 51.82
N ASN A 46 16.29 22.74 50.56
CA ASN A 46 17.32 23.01 49.55
C ASN A 46 17.18 24.45 49.04
N LYS A 47 18.21 25.25 49.34
CA LYS A 47 18.40 26.65 48.96
C LYS A 47 18.37 26.78 47.44
N LYS A 48 17.39 27.50 46.90
CA LYS A 48 17.58 28.28 45.67
C LYS A 48 17.55 29.75 46.05
N GLN A 49 18.67 30.41 45.84
CA GLN A 49 18.84 31.84 45.98
C GLN A 49 17.79 32.54 45.10
N ASN A 50 16.78 33.13 45.73
CA ASN A 50 15.92 34.11 45.09
C ASN A 50 16.73 35.41 45.01
N LEU A 51 17.46 35.61 43.92
CA LEU A 51 17.80 36.96 43.45
C LEU A 51 16.48 37.68 43.19
N ARG A 52 15.98 38.43 44.16
CA ARG A 52 14.97 39.46 43.93
C ARG A 52 15.62 40.53 43.08
N THR A 53 15.47 40.43 41.76
CA THR A 53 15.63 41.59 40.89
C THR A 53 14.54 42.58 41.27
N VAL A 54 14.92 43.63 42.01
CA VAL A 54 14.05 44.78 42.27
C VAL A 54 13.94 45.50 40.93
N ILE A 55 12.87 45.22 40.19
CA ILE A 55 12.58 45.94 38.96
C ILE A 55 12.22 47.38 39.37
N PRO A 56 12.94 48.41 38.86
CA PRO A 56 12.60 49.81 39.10
C PRO A 56 11.14 50.08 38.72
N LYS A 57 10.44 50.93 39.47
CA LYS A 57 9.00 51.19 39.23
C LYS A 57 8.71 51.66 37.80
N GLU A 58 9.67 52.33 37.17
CA GLU A 58 9.60 52.81 35.79
C GLU A 58 9.70 51.69 34.73
N GLU A 59 10.19 50.50 35.08
CA GLU A 59 10.39 49.37 34.15
C GLU A 59 9.38 48.23 34.33
N ILE A 60 8.51 48.32 35.34
CA ILE A 60 7.50 47.29 35.66
C ILE A 60 6.59 47.02 34.45
N ASP A 61 6.20 48.07 33.72
CA ASP A 61 5.28 47.95 32.59
C ASP A 61 5.92 47.28 31.39
N ALA A 62 7.20 47.58 31.13
CA ALA A 62 7.99 46.92 30.08
C ALA A 62 8.27 45.44 30.43
N HIS A 63 8.56 45.15 31.71
CA HIS A 63 8.73 43.78 32.19
C HIS A 63 7.43 42.97 32.07
N LEU A 64 6.30 43.52 32.52
CA LEU A 64 4.98 42.89 32.38
C LEU A 64 4.58 42.72 30.91
N TYR A 65 4.94 43.67 30.04
CA TYR A 65 4.76 43.54 28.60
C TYR A 65 5.54 42.38 28.01
N LYS A 66 6.82 42.24 28.35
CA LYS A 66 7.66 41.13 27.88
C LYS A 66 7.15 39.77 28.39
N ARG A 67 6.82 39.69 29.69
CA ARG A 67 6.25 38.49 30.32
C ARG A 67 4.86 38.13 29.80
N SER A 68 4.11 39.08 29.26
CA SER A 68 2.79 38.81 28.69
C SER A 68 2.84 37.78 27.56
N PHE A 69 3.94 37.69 26.81
CA PHE A 69 4.10 36.71 25.74
C PHE A 69 4.42 35.29 26.24
N GLU A 70 4.91 35.16 27.48
CA GLU A 70 5.44 33.91 28.03
C GLU A 70 4.46 33.25 29.01
N LEU A 71 3.64 34.05 29.70
CA LEU A 71 2.82 33.58 30.81
C LEU A 71 1.35 33.40 30.43
N SER A 72 0.72 32.43 31.09
CA SER A 72 -0.74 32.23 31.05
C SER A 72 -1.46 33.40 31.71
N ASP A 73 -2.72 33.64 31.34
CA ASP A 73 -3.47 34.78 31.87
C ASP A 73 -3.65 34.74 33.39
N ALA A 74 -3.77 33.55 33.99
CA ALA A 74 -3.87 33.39 35.44
C ALA A 74 -2.54 33.76 36.14
N SER A 75 -1.41 33.29 35.60
CA SER A 75 -0.08 33.57 36.13
C SER A 75 0.31 35.04 35.95
N LEU A 76 0.02 35.61 34.78
CA LEU A 76 0.28 37.01 34.47
C LEU A 76 -0.57 37.95 35.31
N THR A 77 -1.86 37.63 35.53
CA THR A 77 -2.73 38.40 36.44
C THR A 77 -2.13 38.44 37.85
N PHE A 78 -1.63 37.30 38.34
CA PHE A 78 -1.01 37.22 39.66
C PHE A 78 0.28 38.05 39.73
N GLU A 79 1.08 38.06 38.67
CA GLU A 79 2.31 38.84 38.60
C GLU A 79 2.04 40.35 38.48
N ILE A 80 1.01 40.75 37.75
CA ILE A 80 0.51 42.14 37.70
C ILE A 80 0.03 42.58 39.09
N MET A 81 -0.77 41.76 39.77
CA MET A 81 -1.22 42.05 41.13
C MET A 81 -0.01 42.22 42.07
N LYS A 82 1.01 41.39 41.94
CA LYS A 82 2.20 41.41 42.80
C LYS A 82 3.11 42.60 42.53
N LEU A 83 3.33 42.96 41.27
CA LEU A 83 4.28 44.03 40.89
C LEU A 83 3.65 45.43 40.94
N LYS A 84 2.36 45.55 40.62
CA LYS A 84 1.63 46.84 40.65
C LYS A 84 0.76 47.05 41.90
N SER A 85 0.66 46.05 42.78
CA SER A 85 -0.21 46.10 43.97
C SER A 85 -1.67 46.45 43.64
N LEU A 86 -2.18 45.91 42.52
CA LEU A 86 -3.55 46.16 42.05
C LEU A 86 -4.54 45.12 42.62
N SER A 87 -5.80 45.52 42.71
CA SER A 87 -6.89 44.58 42.98
C SER A 87 -7.04 43.58 41.83
N LYS A 88 -7.64 42.41 42.10
CA LYS A 88 -7.79 41.33 41.10
C LYS A 88 -8.58 41.77 39.85
N THR A 89 -9.55 42.67 40.01
CA THR A 89 -10.34 43.23 38.91
C THR A 89 -9.51 44.20 38.08
N ALA A 90 -8.81 45.14 38.72
CA ALA A 90 -7.93 46.10 38.03
C ALA A 90 -6.73 45.41 37.34
N ALA A 91 -6.18 44.34 37.92
CA ALA A 91 -5.13 43.56 37.28
C ALA A 91 -5.60 42.79 36.04
N ARG A 92 -6.88 42.39 35.98
CA ARG A 92 -7.49 41.76 34.80
C ARG A 92 -7.73 42.77 33.69
N GLU A 93 -8.20 43.97 34.01
CA GLU A 93 -8.34 45.06 33.03
C GLU A 93 -6.97 45.44 32.46
N PHE A 94 -5.96 45.59 33.31
CA PHE A 94 -4.59 45.86 32.89
C PHE A 94 -4.01 44.72 32.01
N LEU A 95 -4.32 43.46 32.32
CA LEU A 95 -3.97 42.31 31.46
C LEU A 95 -4.64 42.39 30.09
N ILE A 96 -5.91 42.80 30.03
CA ILE A 96 -6.65 42.94 28.77
C ILE A 96 -6.00 44.04 27.92
N GLU A 97 -5.66 45.19 28.50
CA GLU A 97 -4.95 46.27 27.81
C GLU A 97 -3.57 45.83 27.31
N LEU A 98 -2.80 45.11 28.14
CA LEU A 98 -1.52 44.51 27.78
C LEU A 98 -1.63 43.58 26.57
N ARG A 99 -2.65 42.71 26.58
CA ARG A 99 -2.93 41.76 25.49
C ARG A 99 -3.42 42.48 24.23
N GLN A 100 -4.20 43.54 24.36
CA GLN A 100 -4.65 44.36 23.23
C GLN A 100 -3.50 45.12 22.61
N ARG A 101 -2.60 45.70 23.41
CA ARG A 101 -1.36 46.35 22.95
C ARG A 101 -0.43 45.36 22.26
N ALA A 102 -0.22 44.18 22.84
CA ALA A 102 0.56 43.10 22.23
C ALA A 102 -0.04 42.60 20.90
N LYS A 103 -1.37 42.57 20.78
CA LYS A 103 -2.08 42.24 19.54
C LYS A 103 -1.97 43.36 18.50
N ALA A 104 -2.04 44.63 18.91
CA ALA A 104 -1.89 45.77 18.03
C ALA A 104 -0.46 45.87 17.44
N GLU A 105 0.57 45.62 18.26
CA GLU A 105 1.96 45.58 17.80
C GLU A 105 2.26 44.35 16.92
N LYS A 106 1.66 43.18 17.20
CA LYS A 106 1.68 42.04 16.26
C LYS A 106 0.84 42.28 14.99
N GLY A 107 -0.12 43.19 15.01
CA GLY A 107 -0.97 43.55 13.87
C GLY A 107 -0.21 44.12 12.67
N CYS A 108 0.94 44.77 12.89
CA CYS A 108 1.77 45.34 11.82
C CYS A 108 2.80 44.38 11.20
N SER A 109 3.13 43.26 11.85
CA SER A 109 4.08 42.24 11.35
C SER A 109 3.41 40.89 11.02
N SER A 110 2.11 40.74 11.28
CA SER A 110 1.33 39.49 11.17
C SER A 110 0.81 39.13 9.76
N LYS A 111 1.38 39.69 8.69
CA LYS A 111 1.18 39.11 7.34
C LYS A 111 2.14 37.97 7.01
N GLN A 112 3.28 37.83 7.71
CA GLN A 112 4.23 36.73 7.48
C GLN A 112 4.24 35.65 8.56
N GLU A 113 3.85 35.93 9.82
CA GLU A 113 3.90 34.91 10.88
C GLU A 113 2.61 34.07 11.06
N ASN A 114 1.47 34.50 10.50
CA ASN A 114 0.24 33.69 10.53
C ASN A 114 0.27 32.48 9.59
N GLU A 115 1.27 32.37 8.70
CA GLU A 115 1.55 31.15 7.93
C GLU A 115 2.38 30.13 8.73
N ALA A 116 3.12 30.54 9.76
CA ALA A 116 4.03 29.67 10.49
C ALA A 116 3.41 28.98 11.72
N LYS A 117 2.24 29.45 12.21
CA LYS A 117 1.55 28.90 13.39
C LYS A 117 0.16 28.31 13.11
N SER A 118 -0.28 28.26 11.85
CA SER A 118 -1.29 27.31 11.36
C SER A 118 -0.62 25.94 11.12
N GLY A 119 -0.01 25.40 12.17
CA GLY A 119 0.80 24.19 12.09
C GLY A 119 0.00 22.98 11.58
N LEU A 120 0.55 22.35 10.52
CA LEU A 120 0.37 20.95 10.11
C LEU A 120 -0.82 20.58 9.20
N VAL A 121 -1.40 21.50 8.42
CA VAL A 121 -2.24 21.09 7.28
C VAL A 121 -1.66 21.66 6.00
N ASN A 122 -1.03 20.79 5.21
CA ASN A 122 -0.57 21.18 3.89
C ASN A 122 -1.74 21.70 3.06
N PRO A 123 -1.59 22.85 2.37
CA PRO A 123 -2.59 23.34 1.43
C PRO A 123 -3.04 22.23 0.48
N ARG A 124 -4.33 22.21 0.11
CA ARG A 124 -4.91 21.16 -0.74
C ARG A 124 -4.15 20.96 -2.06
N GLU A 125 -3.59 22.04 -2.60
CA GLU A 125 -2.79 22.07 -3.83
C GLU A 125 -1.43 21.39 -3.68
N LEU A 126 -0.92 21.31 -2.45
CA LEU A 126 0.33 20.62 -2.12
C LEU A 126 0.11 19.14 -1.81
N LEU A 127 -1.07 18.58 -2.07
CA LEU A 127 -1.33 17.15 -1.87
C LEU A 127 -1.05 16.37 -3.15
N PRO A 128 -0.63 15.10 -3.04
CA PRO A 128 -0.22 14.29 -4.18
C PRO A 128 -1.18 14.33 -5.34
N TRP A 129 -2.48 14.26 -5.09
CA TRP A 129 -3.49 14.47 -6.12
C TRP A 129 -4.73 15.07 -5.47
N CYS A 130 -5.08 16.28 -5.87
CA CYS A 130 -6.29 16.96 -5.45
C CYS A 130 -7.20 17.16 -6.67
N PRO A 131 -8.20 16.27 -6.87
CA PRO A 131 -9.20 16.46 -7.89
C PRO A 131 -9.91 17.79 -7.77
N SER A 132 -10.40 18.29 -8.90
CA SER A 132 -11.22 19.50 -8.90
C SER A 132 -12.60 19.22 -8.30
N VAL A 133 -13.31 20.27 -7.92
CA VAL A 133 -14.74 20.19 -7.53
C VAL A 133 -15.58 19.52 -8.62
N LYS A 134 -15.17 19.64 -9.90
CA LYS A 134 -15.82 18.98 -11.06
C LYS A 134 -15.61 17.47 -11.07
N SER A 135 -14.52 16.99 -10.49
CA SER A 135 -14.11 15.59 -10.44
C SER A 135 -14.77 14.79 -9.31
N LEU A 136 -15.66 15.42 -8.52
CA LEU A 136 -16.42 14.75 -7.47
C LEU A 136 -17.33 13.67 -8.04
N PHE A 137 -17.20 12.45 -7.53
CA PHE A 137 -17.98 11.28 -7.94
C PHE A 137 -18.43 10.45 -6.71
N PRO A 138 -19.66 9.88 -6.73
CA PRO A 138 -20.76 10.21 -7.65
C PRO A 138 -21.40 11.56 -7.28
N ARG A 139 -22.23 12.10 -8.17
CA ARG A 139 -23.04 13.30 -7.93
C ARG A 139 -24.53 12.96 -7.90
N GLY A 140 -25.32 13.80 -7.25
CA GLY A 140 -26.76 13.66 -7.08
C GLY A 140 -27.18 12.86 -5.85
N VAL A 141 -26.22 12.22 -5.15
CA VAL A 141 -26.49 11.36 -3.98
C VAL A 141 -25.60 11.79 -2.81
N LEU A 142 -26.14 11.70 -1.60
CA LEU A 142 -25.46 12.00 -0.34
C LEU A 142 -25.41 10.74 0.52
N SER A 143 -24.45 10.70 1.44
CA SER A 143 -24.29 9.57 2.34
C SER A 143 -25.35 9.57 3.44
N GLY A 144 -25.69 8.39 3.93
CA GLY A 144 -26.43 8.20 5.19
C GLY A 144 -25.58 8.45 6.44
N MET A 145 -24.27 8.68 6.27
CA MET A 145 -23.34 9.04 7.35
C MET A 145 -23.08 10.53 7.35
N ASN A 146 -23.13 11.14 8.54
CA ASN A 146 -22.72 12.53 8.73
C ASN A 146 -21.19 12.70 8.65
N GLN A 147 -20.72 13.94 8.59
CA GLN A 147 -19.33 14.28 8.40
C GLN A 147 -18.46 13.86 9.59
N SER A 148 -19.03 13.83 10.80
CA SER A 148 -18.38 13.38 12.03
C SER A 148 -18.08 11.88 11.96
N ASP A 149 -19.09 11.08 11.64
CA ASP A 149 -19.02 9.63 11.47
C ASP A 149 -18.01 9.26 10.38
N GLN A 150 -18.09 9.91 9.22
CA GLN A 150 -17.14 9.66 8.13
C GLN A 150 -15.70 10.04 8.53
N SER A 151 -15.51 11.15 9.25
CA SER A 151 -14.19 11.55 9.75
C SER A 151 -13.64 10.55 10.76
N ARG A 152 -14.52 10.01 11.64
CA ARG A 152 -14.17 8.99 12.62
C ARG A 152 -13.77 7.68 11.93
N PHE A 153 -14.58 7.20 10.99
CA PHE A 153 -14.29 6.02 10.19
C PHE A 153 -12.96 6.16 9.45
N LEU A 154 -12.77 7.26 8.71
CA LEU A 154 -11.52 7.57 8.02
C LEU A 154 -10.31 7.57 8.98
N GLY A 155 -10.46 8.17 10.17
CA GLY A 155 -9.42 8.20 11.19
C GLY A 155 -9.04 6.81 11.69
N ILE A 156 -10.01 5.90 11.87
CA ILE A 156 -9.74 4.50 12.21
C ILE A 156 -8.96 3.82 11.08
N CYS A 157 -9.38 3.97 9.83
CA CYS A 157 -8.68 3.37 8.68
C CYS A 157 -7.23 3.85 8.56
N LEU A 158 -6.97 5.16 8.67
CA LEU A 158 -5.62 5.71 8.61
C LEU A 158 -4.73 5.22 9.77
N ASN A 159 -5.29 5.04 10.96
CA ASN A 159 -4.54 4.48 12.09
C ASN A 159 -4.17 3.02 11.84
N VAL A 160 -5.12 2.20 11.37
CA VAL A 160 -4.85 0.79 11.05
C VAL A 160 -3.80 0.69 9.94
N LEU A 161 -3.89 1.50 8.89
CA LEU A 161 -2.91 1.49 7.80
C LEU A 161 -1.49 1.85 8.26
N ASN A 162 -1.35 2.81 9.17
CA ASN A 162 -0.03 3.28 9.63
C ASN A 162 0.59 2.40 10.72
N SER A 163 -0.24 1.88 11.64
CA SER A 163 0.20 1.24 12.89
C SER A 163 -0.15 -0.24 13.00
N ALA A 164 -0.86 -0.81 12.03
CA ALA A 164 -1.36 -2.19 12.01
C ALA A 164 -2.08 -2.60 13.32
N SER A 165 -2.67 -1.63 14.03
CA SER A 165 -3.31 -1.82 15.32
C SER A 165 -4.43 -0.81 15.54
N PHE A 166 -5.37 -1.17 16.42
CA PHE A 166 -6.37 -0.21 16.88
C PHE A 166 -5.80 0.62 18.03
N ARG A 167 -5.97 1.95 17.94
CA ARG A 167 -5.66 2.85 19.04
C ARG A 167 -6.49 2.57 20.31
N PHE A 168 -7.73 2.13 20.14
CA PHE A 168 -8.65 1.79 21.23
C PHE A 168 -9.43 0.52 20.87
N GLN A 169 -9.69 -0.35 21.85
CA GLN A 169 -10.38 -1.63 21.61
C GLN A 169 -11.78 -1.46 21.02
N HIS A 170 -12.53 -0.42 21.44
CA HIS A 170 -13.88 -0.15 20.93
C HIS A 170 -13.90 0.25 19.45
N ASN A 171 -12.77 0.72 18.88
CA ASN A 171 -12.67 1.03 17.46
C ASN A 171 -12.98 -0.17 16.57
N SER A 172 -12.77 -1.41 17.05
CA SER A 172 -13.07 -2.60 16.26
C SER A 172 -14.58 -2.78 16.03
N LYS A 173 -15.40 -2.49 17.05
CA LYS A 173 -16.86 -2.55 16.95
C LYS A 173 -17.39 -1.41 16.09
N GLU A 174 -16.93 -0.18 16.35
CA GLU A 174 -17.28 1.00 15.54
C GLU A 174 -16.95 0.78 14.06
N LEU A 175 -15.78 0.20 13.76
CA LEU A 175 -15.36 -0.05 12.39
C LEU A 175 -16.32 -0.98 11.64
N LYS A 176 -16.73 -2.08 12.27
CA LYS A 176 -17.71 -3.00 11.68
C LYS A 176 -19.04 -2.32 11.41
N GLU A 177 -19.53 -1.53 12.37
CA GLU A 177 -20.77 -0.76 12.22
C GLU A 177 -20.68 0.25 11.06
N PHE A 178 -19.55 0.95 10.93
CA PHE A 178 -19.32 1.86 9.81
C PHE A 178 -19.25 1.13 8.47
N GLN A 179 -18.58 -0.02 8.40
CA GLN A 179 -18.53 -0.84 7.19
C GLN A 179 -19.93 -1.25 6.75
N THR A 180 -20.73 -1.85 7.64
CA THR A 180 -22.11 -2.27 7.35
C THR A 180 -22.98 -1.11 6.84
N ARG A 181 -22.84 0.09 7.42
CA ARG A 181 -23.56 1.29 6.96
C ARG A 181 -23.09 1.78 5.59
N ALA A 182 -21.81 1.65 5.29
CA ALA A 182 -21.20 2.11 4.05
C ALA A 182 -21.37 1.11 2.89
N ASP A 183 -21.61 -0.17 3.18
CA ASP A 183 -21.66 -1.23 2.17
C ASP A 183 -22.70 -0.99 1.06
N PRO A 184 -23.96 -0.59 1.34
CA PRO A 184 -24.92 -0.28 0.29
C PRO A 184 -24.48 0.89 -0.61
N GLU A 185 -23.88 1.93 -0.03
CA GLU A 185 -23.34 3.07 -0.79
C GLU A 185 -22.18 2.63 -1.69
N ARG A 186 -21.29 1.77 -1.16
CA ARG A 186 -20.12 1.26 -1.87
C ARG A 186 -20.55 0.38 -3.04
N SER A 187 -21.45 -0.58 -2.82
CA SER A 187 -21.97 -1.46 -3.88
C SER A 187 -22.66 -0.68 -5.00
N HIS A 188 -23.46 0.34 -4.65
CA HIS A 188 -24.06 1.19 -5.67
C HIS A 188 -23.02 2.05 -6.40
N MET A 189 -21.98 2.55 -5.71
CA MET A 189 -20.86 3.26 -6.34
C MET A 189 -20.10 2.37 -7.33
N GLU A 190 -19.87 1.11 -6.97
CA GLU A 190 -19.21 0.11 -7.81
C GLU A 190 -20.00 -0.13 -9.10
N SER A 191 -21.33 -0.32 -9.01
CA SER A 191 -22.20 -0.41 -10.19
C SER A 191 -22.12 0.84 -11.06
N LEU A 192 -22.26 2.02 -10.47
CA LEU A 192 -22.21 3.29 -11.20
C LEU A 192 -20.89 3.51 -11.93
N VAL A 193 -19.76 3.07 -11.37
CA VAL A 193 -18.45 3.16 -12.03
C VAL A 193 -18.47 2.35 -13.32
N VAL A 194 -18.92 1.10 -13.25
CA VAL A 194 -18.97 0.19 -14.39
C VAL A 194 -19.95 0.73 -15.43
N ASP A 195 -21.20 1.00 -15.04
CA ASP A 195 -22.25 1.48 -15.94
C ASP A 195 -21.85 2.76 -16.68
N MET A 196 -21.22 3.71 -15.97
CA MET A 196 -20.77 4.97 -16.55
C MET A 196 -19.63 4.76 -17.55
N ILE A 197 -18.65 3.93 -17.23
CA ILE A 197 -17.50 3.73 -18.12
C ILE A 197 -17.93 2.96 -19.36
N GLU A 198 -18.70 1.88 -19.20
CA GLU A 198 -19.18 1.09 -20.33
C GLU A 198 -20.09 1.91 -21.24
N SER A 199 -21.03 2.68 -20.69
CA SER A 199 -21.98 3.44 -21.51
C SER A 199 -21.36 4.63 -22.25
N ASN A 200 -20.25 5.19 -21.74
CA ASN A 200 -19.68 6.44 -22.27
C ASN A 200 -18.32 6.28 -22.95
N LEU A 201 -17.56 5.24 -22.60
CA LEU A 201 -16.16 5.08 -23.00
C LEU A 201 -15.86 3.72 -23.63
N GLU A 202 -16.82 2.80 -23.69
CA GLU A 202 -16.65 1.49 -24.31
C GLU A 202 -17.73 1.24 -25.38
N THR A 203 -17.39 0.43 -26.37
CA THR A 203 -18.27 -0.06 -27.43
C THR A 203 -18.09 -1.58 -27.54
N GLU A 204 -18.91 -2.26 -28.34
CA GLU A 204 -18.80 -3.73 -28.47
C GLU A 204 -17.38 -4.19 -28.87
N ASP A 205 -16.72 -3.46 -29.78
CA ASP A 205 -15.43 -3.89 -30.35
C ASP A 205 -14.24 -3.02 -29.95
N SER A 206 -14.44 -1.93 -29.20
CA SER A 206 -13.34 -1.01 -28.88
C SER A 206 -13.57 -0.16 -27.64
N ILE A 207 -12.48 0.33 -27.05
CA ILE A 207 -12.51 1.36 -26.00
C ILE A 207 -12.09 2.72 -26.55
N SER A 208 -12.65 3.80 -26.00
CA SER A 208 -12.33 5.17 -26.38
C SER A 208 -10.85 5.51 -26.14
N GLU A 209 -10.27 6.42 -26.92
CA GLU A 209 -8.93 6.97 -26.65
C GLU A 209 -8.85 7.66 -25.29
N ASN A 210 -9.98 8.21 -24.81
CA ASN A 210 -10.08 8.83 -23.49
C ASN A 210 -10.27 7.82 -22.35
N HIS A 211 -10.35 6.53 -22.65
CA HIS A 211 -10.51 5.48 -21.67
C HIS A 211 -9.25 5.38 -20.77
N PRO A 212 -9.37 5.27 -19.44
CA PRO A 212 -8.22 5.16 -18.55
C PRO A 212 -7.29 3.98 -18.85
N LEU A 213 -7.81 2.87 -19.37
CA LEU A 213 -7.02 1.70 -19.78
C LEU A 213 -6.22 1.93 -21.07
N SER A 214 -6.70 2.81 -21.96
CA SER A 214 -6.00 3.20 -23.19
C SER A 214 -4.80 4.11 -22.93
N PHE A 215 -4.76 4.76 -21.76
CA PHE A 215 -3.73 5.75 -21.47
C PHE A 215 -2.36 5.08 -21.28
N VAL A 216 -1.39 5.53 -22.08
CA VAL A 216 0.01 5.19 -21.93
C VAL A 216 0.83 6.47 -21.98
N ASN A 217 1.77 6.63 -21.04
CA ASN A 217 2.67 7.78 -21.06
C ASN A 217 3.52 7.78 -22.34
N ASN A 218 3.72 8.94 -22.97
CA ASN A 218 4.45 9.08 -24.23
C ASN A 218 5.86 8.46 -24.22
N MET A 219 6.54 8.44 -23.06
CA MET A 219 7.86 7.82 -22.92
C MET A 219 7.81 6.30 -22.71
N ALA A 220 6.66 5.74 -22.32
CA ALA A 220 6.57 4.36 -21.85
C ALA A 220 6.86 3.35 -22.97
N TYR A 221 6.33 3.57 -24.19
CA TYR A 221 6.58 2.67 -25.31
C TYR A 221 8.08 2.51 -25.61
N GLY A 222 8.77 3.63 -25.86
CA GLY A 222 10.20 3.62 -26.18
C GLY A 222 11.05 3.06 -25.04
N PHE A 223 10.69 3.34 -23.79
CA PHE A 223 11.43 2.88 -22.63
C PHE A 223 11.23 1.38 -22.32
N VAL A 224 9.98 0.92 -22.29
CA VAL A 224 9.62 -0.44 -21.85
C VAL A 224 9.84 -1.45 -22.97
N LEU A 225 9.38 -1.18 -24.20
CA LEU A 225 9.50 -2.12 -25.31
C LEU A 225 10.97 -2.38 -25.68
N LYS A 226 11.82 -1.35 -25.62
CA LYS A 226 13.27 -1.51 -25.85
C LYS A 226 13.90 -2.52 -24.89
N ARG A 227 13.51 -2.47 -23.61
CA ARG A 227 13.97 -3.43 -22.59
C ARG A 227 13.45 -4.85 -22.86
N TRP A 228 12.17 -4.98 -23.20
CA TRP A 228 11.57 -6.29 -23.45
C TRP A 228 12.15 -6.97 -24.69
N ARG A 229 12.35 -6.22 -25.78
CA ARG A 229 13.00 -6.72 -27.01
C ARG A 229 14.44 -7.19 -26.77
N LYS A 230 15.20 -6.46 -25.94
CA LYS A 230 16.58 -6.86 -25.59
C LYS A 230 16.69 -8.27 -24.97
N ARG A 231 15.61 -8.79 -24.36
CA ARG A 231 15.63 -10.13 -23.77
C ARG A 231 15.71 -11.25 -24.81
N TRP A 232 15.24 -10.99 -26.03
CA TRP A 232 15.31 -11.92 -27.15
C TRP A 232 16.68 -11.92 -27.84
N SER A 233 17.40 -10.78 -27.80
CA SER A 233 18.72 -10.61 -28.42
C SER A 233 19.88 -11.21 -27.61
N ASP A 234 19.70 -12.41 -27.04
CA ASP A 234 20.76 -13.13 -26.33
C ASP A 234 21.59 -13.98 -27.31
N PRO A 235 22.84 -13.61 -27.63
CA PRO A 235 23.64 -14.38 -28.59
C PRO A 235 24.12 -15.72 -28.02
N SER A 236 24.04 -15.92 -26.70
CA SER A 236 24.57 -17.11 -26.01
C SER A 236 23.57 -18.26 -25.86
N PHE A 237 22.34 -18.06 -26.33
CA PHE A 237 21.23 -19.00 -26.19
C PHE A 237 20.66 -19.36 -27.56
N PRO A 238 20.26 -20.62 -27.80
CA PRO A 238 19.71 -21.04 -29.09
C PRO A 238 18.50 -20.21 -29.51
N LEU A 239 18.33 -20.10 -30.82
CA LEU A 239 17.33 -19.24 -31.44
C LEU A 239 16.08 -19.99 -31.88
N LYS A 240 16.18 -21.30 -32.15
CA LYS A 240 15.09 -22.08 -32.72
C LYS A 240 14.71 -23.25 -31.81
N PHE A 241 13.40 -23.39 -31.56
CA PHE A 241 12.84 -24.45 -30.73
C PHE A 241 11.72 -25.16 -31.48
N ASP A 242 11.66 -26.48 -31.34
CA ASP A 242 10.62 -27.28 -31.98
C ASP A 242 9.30 -27.16 -31.20
N SER A 243 8.29 -26.57 -31.84
CA SER A 243 6.96 -26.42 -31.26
C SER A 243 5.99 -27.55 -31.63
N SER A 244 6.38 -28.41 -32.57
CA SER A 244 5.58 -29.55 -33.02
C SER A 244 5.64 -30.73 -32.05
N ALA A 245 6.77 -30.92 -31.36
CA ALA A 245 7.02 -32.02 -30.43
C ALA A 245 7.52 -31.50 -29.06
N PRO A 246 6.63 -30.93 -28.21
CA PRO A 246 7.00 -30.53 -26.85
C PRO A 246 7.44 -31.73 -26.01
N VAL A 247 8.51 -31.56 -25.23
CA VAL A 247 9.06 -32.61 -24.34
C VAL A 247 8.13 -32.86 -23.15
N SER A 248 7.48 -31.80 -22.66
CA SER A 248 6.47 -31.91 -21.60
C SER A 248 5.34 -30.91 -21.84
N CYS A 249 4.13 -31.31 -21.46
CA CYS A 249 2.91 -30.51 -21.52
C CYS A 249 2.20 -30.64 -20.17
N ILE A 250 2.15 -29.55 -19.42
CA ILE A 250 1.72 -29.54 -18.03
C ILE A 250 0.40 -28.80 -17.95
N ASP A 251 -0.63 -29.45 -17.39
CA ASP A 251 -1.90 -28.80 -17.12
C ASP A 251 -1.69 -27.63 -16.15
N TRP A 252 -2.10 -26.45 -16.61
CA TRP A 252 -1.92 -25.18 -15.93
C TRP A 252 -3.25 -24.50 -15.58
N LYS A 253 -4.36 -25.25 -15.65
CA LYS A 253 -5.67 -24.74 -15.25
C LYS A 253 -5.65 -24.15 -13.84
N ILE A 254 -6.28 -22.98 -13.71
CA ILE A 254 -6.29 -22.11 -12.53
C ILE A 254 -7.31 -22.60 -11.47
N GLN A 255 -7.55 -23.92 -11.36
CA GLN A 255 -8.47 -24.42 -10.35
C GLN A 255 -7.70 -24.68 -9.05
N ALA A 256 -7.93 -23.83 -8.05
CA ALA A 256 -7.47 -24.02 -6.70
C ALA A 256 -8.11 -25.30 -6.14
N VAL A 257 -7.43 -26.44 -6.32
CA VAL A 257 -7.79 -27.66 -5.59
C VAL A 257 -7.36 -27.41 -4.15
N PRO A 258 -8.28 -27.41 -3.17
CA PRO A 258 -7.92 -27.22 -1.78
C PRO A 258 -6.96 -28.33 -1.35
N SER A 259 -5.72 -27.96 -1.03
CA SER A 259 -4.79 -28.89 -0.39
C SER A 259 -5.20 -29.02 1.08
N PRO A 260 -5.31 -30.24 1.64
CA PRO A 260 -5.60 -30.44 3.06
C PRO A 260 -4.46 -29.94 3.98
N GLN A 261 -3.29 -29.61 3.43
CA GLN A 261 -2.18 -28.99 4.15
C GLN A 261 -1.82 -27.63 3.57
N ASP A 262 -1.65 -26.65 4.46
CA ASP A 262 -1.07 -25.34 4.18
C ASP A 262 0.39 -25.50 3.72
N THR A 263 0.63 -25.45 2.41
CA THR A 263 1.98 -25.57 1.82
C THR A 263 2.45 -24.21 1.31
N PHE A 264 3.67 -23.81 1.65
CA PHE A 264 4.22 -22.51 1.25
C PHE A 264 5.70 -22.64 0.88
N PRO A 265 6.25 -21.75 0.03
CA PRO A 265 7.68 -21.69 -0.18
C PRO A 265 8.40 -21.29 1.12
N LYS A 266 9.34 -22.12 1.58
CA LYS A 266 10.10 -21.85 2.80
C LYS A 266 11.53 -21.48 2.46
N LEU A 267 12.02 -20.38 3.00
CA LEU A 267 13.43 -20.03 2.92
C LEU A 267 14.23 -21.02 3.77
N ALA A 268 15.04 -21.86 3.14
CA ALA A 268 15.90 -22.82 3.83
C ALA A 268 17.19 -22.15 4.31
N SER A 269 17.86 -21.42 3.43
CA SER A 269 19.08 -20.67 3.75
C SER A 269 19.37 -19.58 2.72
N THR A 270 20.18 -18.58 3.11
CA THR A 270 20.75 -17.59 2.20
C THR A 270 22.23 -17.89 2.03
N ILE A 271 22.64 -18.32 0.84
CA ILE A 271 24.02 -18.71 0.53
C ILE A 271 24.91 -17.47 0.41
N LEU A 272 24.47 -16.50 -0.41
CA LEU A 272 25.19 -15.25 -0.63
C LEU A 272 24.26 -14.07 -0.41
N GLN A 273 24.73 -13.07 0.34
CA GLN A 273 24.00 -11.83 0.56
C GLN A 273 24.31 -10.82 -0.54
N GLY A 274 23.29 -10.07 -0.95
CA GLY A 274 23.44 -9.02 -1.96
C GLY A 274 23.48 -7.64 -1.31
N ARG A 275 23.73 -6.62 -2.13
CA ARG A 275 23.82 -5.24 -1.66
C ARG A 275 22.45 -4.57 -1.67
N HIS A 276 21.99 -4.12 -0.51
CA HIS A 276 20.73 -3.40 -0.40
C HIS A 276 20.83 -1.96 -0.91
N ASP A 277 19.94 -1.60 -1.84
CA ASP A 277 19.62 -0.20 -2.14
C ASP A 277 18.83 0.43 -0.97
N ARG A 278 18.64 1.75 -0.99
CA ARG A 278 17.79 2.46 -0.01
C ARG A 278 16.51 2.96 -0.65
N ILE A 279 15.40 2.82 0.06
CA ILE A 279 14.12 3.43 -0.32
C ILE A 279 13.72 4.50 0.70
N GLN A 280 13.34 5.67 0.21
CA GLN A 280 12.79 6.77 1.01
C GLN A 280 11.30 6.84 0.73
N LEU A 281 10.47 6.51 1.72
CA LEU A 281 9.02 6.60 1.56
C LEU A 281 8.58 8.05 1.76
N PRO A 282 7.85 8.63 0.79
CA PRO A 282 7.43 10.01 0.89
C PRO A 282 6.33 10.17 1.96
N SER A 283 6.25 11.35 2.54
CA SER A 283 5.06 11.75 3.30
C SER A 283 3.91 12.01 2.34
N LEU A 284 2.83 11.25 2.45
CA LEU A 284 1.61 11.44 1.64
C LEU A 284 0.85 12.72 1.96
N VAL A 285 1.23 13.40 3.05
CA VAL A 285 0.77 14.78 3.31
C VAL A 285 1.37 15.74 2.28
N ASN A 286 2.52 15.44 1.67
CA ASN A 286 3.17 16.30 0.67
C ASN A 286 2.88 15.82 -0.75
N ARG A 287 3.01 16.73 -1.73
CA ARG A 287 2.79 16.41 -3.14
C ARG A 287 3.79 15.36 -3.61
N CYS A 288 3.31 14.17 -3.94
CA CYS A 288 4.12 13.06 -4.40
C CYS A 288 4.03 12.91 -5.92
N MET A 289 4.67 13.82 -6.68
CA MET A 289 4.76 13.70 -8.13
C MET A 289 5.77 12.62 -8.53
N LEU A 290 5.46 11.89 -9.59
CA LEU A 290 6.40 10.94 -10.20
C LEU A 290 7.09 11.62 -11.37
N GLU A 291 8.39 11.84 -11.23
CA GLU A 291 9.21 12.52 -12.24
C GLU A 291 9.84 11.55 -13.23
N THR A 292 9.83 11.92 -14.51
CA THR A 292 10.46 11.16 -15.60
C THR A 292 11.93 11.54 -15.82
N SER A 293 12.38 12.68 -15.28
CA SER A 293 13.68 13.31 -15.52
C SER A 293 14.87 12.37 -15.23
N ARG A 294 14.78 11.58 -14.15
CA ARG A 294 15.84 10.65 -13.70
C ARG A 294 15.70 9.24 -14.24
N LEU A 295 14.67 8.96 -15.05
CA LEU A 295 14.32 7.60 -15.44
C LEU A 295 15.42 6.94 -16.29
N TYR A 296 15.83 7.60 -17.38
CA TYR A 296 16.84 7.06 -18.30
C TYR A 296 18.24 7.03 -17.70
N SER A 297 18.60 8.00 -16.86
CA SER A 297 19.90 8.02 -16.17
C SER A 297 19.99 6.92 -15.12
N ASN A 298 18.96 6.75 -14.28
CA ASN A 298 18.97 5.73 -13.24
C ASN A 298 18.74 4.32 -13.81
N TYR A 299 17.98 4.20 -14.90
CA TYR A 299 17.62 2.93 -15.51
C TYR A 299 17.74 3.01 -17.04
N PRO A 300 18.97 2.96 -17.59
CA PRO A 300 19.16 2.94 -19.03
C PRO A 300 18.56 1.67 -19.64
N PRO A 301 17.74 1.74 -20.70
CA PRO A 301 17.24 0.55 -21.39
C PRO A 301 18.37 -0.33 -21.93
N ASP A 302 19.46 0.30 -22.40
CA ASP A 302 20.59 -0.36 -23.06
C ASP A 302 21.42 -1.24 -22.11
N THR A 303 21.49 -0.93 -20.82
CA THR A 303 22.24 -1.73 -19.83
C THR A 303 21.32 -2.50 -18.88
N GLY A 304 20.01 -2.36 -19.05
CA GLY A 304 18.99 -2.79 -18.09
C GLY A 304 18.92 -4.29 -17.76
N ASP A 305 19.42 -5.13 -18.66
CA ASP A 305 19.40 -6.60 -18.56
C ASP A 305 20.81 -7.23 -18.55
N ALA A 306 21.83 -6.48 -18.13
CA ALA A 306 23.14 -7.05 -17.81
C ALA A 306 23.07 -8.01 -16.59
N ASN A 307 24.01 -8.95 -16.52
CA ASN A 307 24.17 -9.97 -15.47
C ASN A 307 22.95 -10.89 -15.38
N ARG A 308 22.61 -11.56 -16.49
CA ARG A 308 21.57 -12.61 -16.52
C ARG A 308 22.08 -13.84 -15.78
N ILE A 309 21.18 -14.72 -15.37
CA ILE A 309 21.56 -15.91 -14.58
C ILE A 309 22.29 -16.92 -15.46
N LEU A 310 21.94 -16.94 -16.74
CA LEU A 310 22.59 -17.74 -17.77
C LEU A 310 23.99 -17.22 -18.12
N ASP A 311 24.27 -15.92 -17.91
CA ASP A 311 25.61 -15.35 -18.10
C ASP A 311 26.60 -15.87 -17.03
N ASP A 312 26.10 -16.24 -15.84
CA ASP A 312 26.88 -16.69 -14.68
C ASP A 312 26.85 -18.24 -14.50
N LEU A 313 26.60 -19.00 -15.58
CA LEU A 313 26.22 -20.42 -15.52
C LEU A 313 27.15 -21.30 -14.67
N ASP A 314 28.46 -21.14 -14.79
CA ASP A 314 29.44 -21.94 -14.04
C ASP A 314 29.36 -21.68 -12.53
N ALA A 315 29.23 -20.41 -12.12
CA ALA A 315 29.09 -20.05 -10.72
C ALA A 315 27.76 -20.56 -10.15
N ILE A 316 26.67 -20.45 -10.92
CA ILE A 316 25.34 -20.98 -10.55
C ILE A 316 25.39 -22.49 -10.35
N THR A 317 25.96 -23.21 -11.32
CA THR A 317 26.03 -24.67 -11.31
C THR A 317 26.87 -25.17 -10.13
N ARG A 318 28.00 -24.51 -9.84
CA ARG A 318 28.82 -24.83 -8.67
C ARG A 318 28.04 -24.65 -7.37
N MET A 319 27.35 -23.51 -7.20
CA MET A 319 26.51 -23.27 -6.01
C MET A 319 25.39 -24.31 -5.88
N CYS A 320 24.80 -24.75 -6.99
CA CYS A 320 23.79 -25.80 -7.01
C CYS A 320 24.35 -27.13 -6.49
N LEU A 321 25.52 -27.54 -6.98
CA LEU A 321 26.21 -28.76 -6.54
C LEU A 321 26.60 -28.73 -5.06
N GLU A 322 27.19 -27.63 -4.60
CA GLU A 322 27.61 -27.44 -3.20
C GLU A 322 26.44 -27.50 -2.21
N ASN A 323 25.21 -27.28 -2.67
CA ASN A 323 24.01 -27.22 -1.84
C ASN A 323 22.97 -28.29 -2.20
N ASP A 324 23.36 -29.31 -2.97
CA ASP A 324 22.48 -30.42 -3.41
C ASP A 324 21.14 -29.94 -4.03
N VAL A 325 21.24 -29.01 -4.97
CA VAL A 325 20.10 -28.39 -5.65
C VAL A 325 20.22 -28.63 -7.15
N ARG A 326 19.09 -28.95 -7.80
CA ARG A 326 19.05 -29.23 -9.24
C ARG A 326 18.45 -28.12 -10.09
N ILE A 327 17.79 -27.13 -9.49
CA ILE A 327 17.08 -26.08 -10.22
C ILE A 327 17.47 -24.71 -9.70
N ALA A 328 17.87 -23.81 -10.61
CA ALA A 328 18.17 -22.42 -10.31
C ALA A 328 17.38 -21.46 -11.19
N MET A 329 16.91 -20.34 -10.62
CA MET A 329 16.19 -19.33 -11.39
C MET A 329 16.25 -17.93 -10.77
N ASP A 330 15.94 -16.90 -11.56
CA ASP A 330 15.71 -15.56 -11.03
C ASP A 330 14.39 -15.49 -10.25
N ALA A 331 14.35 -14.70 -9.17
CA ALA A 331 13.13 -14.44 -8.38
C ALA A 331 11.98 -13.83 -9.20
N THR A 332 12.27 -13.24 -10.36
CA THR A 332 11.20 -12.80 -11.28
C THR A 332 10.57 -13.99 -11.98
N THR A 333 11.38 -14.92 -12.47
CA THR A 333 10.93 -16.18 -13.09
C THR A 333 10.09 -17.00 -12.11
N ALA A 334 10.56 -17.19 -10.87
CA ALA A 334 9.79 -17.89 -9.84
C ALA A 334 8.41 -17.25 -9.61
N CYS A 335 8.32 -15.90 -9.58
CA CYS A 335 7.03 -15.22 -9.42
C CYS A 335 6.09 -15.43 -10.61
N HIS A 336 6.59 -15.44 -11.85
CA HIS A 336 5.78 -15.72 -13.05
C HIS A 336 5.25 -17.16 -13.05
N LEU A 337 6.07 -18.11 -12.62
CA LEU A 337 5.70 -19.53 -12.59
C LEU A 337 4.82 -19.89 -11.38
N MET A 338 4.81 -19.07 -10.32
CA MET A 338 3.90 -19.29 -9.19
C MET A 338 2.55 -18.60 -9.36
N SER A 339 2.50 -17.42 -9.98
CA SER A 339 1.30 -16.56 -9.94
C SER A 339 0.48 -16.65 -11.22
N ASP A 340 -0.82 -16.44 -11.09
CA ASP A 340 -1.74 -16.36 -12.24
C ASP A 340 -1.61 -15.03 -13.01
N PRO A 341 -2.01 -15.00 -14.29
CA PRO A 341 -2.14 -13.77 -15.05
C PRO A 341 -3.21 -12.85 -14.44
N PHE A 342 -2.99 -11.55 -14.57
CA PHE A 342 -3.93 -10.50 -14.15
C PHE A 342 -3.78 -9.26 -15.02
N ALA A 343 -4.74 -8.34 -14.97
CA ALA A 343 -4.72 -7.10 -15.74
C ALA A 343 -3.38 -6.33 -15.62
N GLY A 344 -2.74 -6.05 -16.75
CA GLY A 344 -1.40 -5.44 -16.82
C GLY A 344 -0.24 -6.40 -16.56
N HIS A 345 -0.51 -7.70 -16.48
CA HIS A 345 0.48 -8.78 -16.36
C HIS A 345 0.05 -10.09 -17.07
N GLU A 346 -1.01 -10.05 -17.87
CA GLU A 346 -1.61 -11.19 -18.58
C GLU A 346 -1.02 -11.43 -19.98
N HIS A 347 0.29 -11.24 -20.12
CA HIS A 347 0.97 -11.51 -21.39
C HIS A 347 1.39 -12.97 -21.47
N SER A 348 1.42 -13.49 -22.69
CA SER A 348 2.12 -14.75 -22.96
C SER A 348 3.61 -14.55 -22.75
N TYR A 349 4.29 -15.58 -22.25
CA TYR A 349 5.73 -15.50 -22.01
C TYR A 349 6.46 -16.82 -22.29
N ALA A 350 7.75 -16.67 -22.55
CA ALA A 350 8.70 -17.75 -22.75
C ALA A 350 9.82 -17.66 -21.70
N VAL A 351 10.31 -18.78 -21.19
CA VAL A 351 11.43 -18.84 -20.24
C VAL A 351 12.50 -19.75 -20.81
N PRO A 352 13.71 -19.23 -21.09
CA PRO A 352 14.82 -20.06 -21.55
C PRO A 352 15.31 -20.95 -20.40
N ILE A 353 15.53 -22.23 -20.68
CA ILE A 353 16.04 -23.23 -19.73
C ILE A 353 17.30 -23.85 -20.33
N ARG A 354 18.38 -23.87 -19.56
CA ARG A 354 19.61 -24.59 -19.90
C ARG A 354 19.84 -25.69 -18.88
N VAL A 355 19.96 -26.93 -19.34
CA VAL A 355 20.24 -28.09 -18.48
C VAL A 355 21.68 -28.52 -18.71
N VAL A 356 22.51 -28.44 -17.67
CA VAL A 356 23.91 -28.87 -17.69
C VAL A 356 24.07 -30.18 -16.93
N GLU A 357 24.84 -31.10 -17.51
CA GLU A 357 25.22 -32.35 -16.84
C GLU A 357 26.55 -32.16 -16.13
N LYS A 358 26.63 -32.60 -14.87
CA LYS A 358 27.86 -32.58 -14.06
C LYS A 358 28.06 -33.92 -13.35
N VAL A 359 29.29 -34.40 -13.34
CA VAL A 359 29.67 -35.61 -12.61
C VAL A 359 29.89 -35.26 -11.14
N VAL A 360 29.14 -35.90 -10.24
CA VAL A 360 29.27 -35.75 -8.78
C VAL A 360 29.47 -37.13 -8.21
N GLN A 361 30.63 -37.39 -7.60
CA GLN A 361 30.96 -38.68 -6.98
C GLN A 361 30.72 -39.89 -7.90
N GLY A 362 30.97 -39.72 -9.21
CA GLY A 362 30.76 -40.76 -10.23
C GLY A 362 29.33 -40.90 -10.76
N THR A 363 28.37 -40.10 -10.28
CA THR A 363 26.99 -40.07 -10.78
C THR A 363 26.74 -38.80 -11.61
N MET A 364 26.08 -38.94 -12.76
CA MET A 364 25.65 -37.79 -13.56
C MET A 364 24.48 -37.08 -12.88
N THR A 365 24.61 -35.78 -12.67
CA THR A 365 23.57 -34.92 -12.11
C THR A 365 23.24 -33.80 -13.07
N ASN A 366 21.97 -33.67 -13.42
CA ASN A 366 21.46 -32.59 -14.25
C ASN A 366 21.08 -31.38 -13.38
N ILE A 367 21.52 -30.19 -13.81
CA ILE A 367 21.16 -28.92 -13.19
C ILE A 367 20.46 -28.06 -14.24
N ALA A 368 19.20 -27.71 -13.99
CA ALA A 368 18.40 -26.83 -14.82
C ALA A 368 18.50 -25.38 -14.34
N VAL A 369 18.94 -24.48 -15.21
CA VAL A 369 19.02 -23.03 -14.95
C VAL A 369 18.02 -22.30 -15.83
N LEU A 370 17.06 -21.61 -15.21
CA LEU A 370 16.01 -20.86 -15.89
C LEU A 370 16.35 -19.38 -15.95
N GLY A 371 16.33 -18.81 -17.15
CA GLY A 371 16.53 -17.39 -17.38
C GLY A 371 15.30 -16.53 -17.05
N LYS A 372 15.36 -15.25 -17.43
CA LYS A 372 14.25 -14.31 -17.23
C LYS A 372 13.13 -14.54 -18.25
N PRO A 373 11.86 -14.34 -17.87
CA PRO A 373 10.74 -14.39 -18.80
C PRO A 373 10.90 -13.38 -19.96
N ARG A 374 10.64 -13.86 -21.18
CA ARG A 374 10.59 -13.12 -22.44
C ARG A 374 9.14 -13.00 -22.87
N PHE A 375 8.73 -11.84 -23.36
CA PHE A 375 7.34 -11.60 -23.77
C PHE A 375 7.09 -12.26 -25.12
N LEU A 376 6.03 -13.04 -25.22
CA LEU A 376 5.60 -13.72 -26.44
C LEU A 376 4.36 -13.02 -27.00
N GLY A 377 4.37 -12.71 -28.30
CA GLY A 377 3.22 -12.08 -28.96
C GLY A 377 2.94 -10.64 -28.52
N ALA A 378 1.71 -10.19 -28.78
CA ALA A 378 1.29 -8.82 -28.53
C ALA A 378 1.06 -8.54 -27.04
N VAL A 379 1.45 -7.34 -26.59
CA VAL A 379 1.31 -6.90 -25.20
C VAL A 379 0.31 -5.76 -25.08
N GLU A 380 -0.53 -5.82 -24.04
CA GLU A 380 -1.51 -4.78 -23.75
C GLU A 380 -0.86 -3.44 -23.33
N PRO A 381 -1.43 -2.29 -23.74
CA PRO A 381 -1.01 -0.96 -23.29
C PRO A 381 -0.94 -0.83 -21.77
N VAL A 382 -1.89 -1.45 -21.06
CA VAL A 382 -1.95 -1.46 -19.59
C VAL A 382 -0.70 -2.10 -18.96
N ALA A 383 -0.18 -3.18 -19.55
CA ALA A 383 1.03 -3.84 -19.07
C ALA A 383 2.27 -2.94 -19.23
N ILE A 384 2.35 -2.21 -20.34
CA ILE A 384 3.40 -1.23 -20.63
C ILE A 384 3.34 -0.09 -19.60
N GLN A 385 2.17 0.48 -19.40
CA GLN A 385 1.96 1.58 -18.46
C GLN A 385 2.28 1.17 -17.01
N ARG A 386 1.82 -0.01 -16.56
CA ARG A 386 2.13 -0.55 -15.23
C ARG A 386 3.63 -0.74 -15.02
N GLN A 387 4.32 -1.30 -16.00
CA GLN A 387 5.76 -1.51 -15.94
C GLN A 387 6.52 -0.17 -15.96
N PHE A 388 6.04 0.82 -16.72
CA PHE A 388 6.61 2.16 -16.73
C PHE A 388 6.49 2.84 -15.37
N ILE A 389 5.29 2.83 -14.77
CA ILE A 389 5.05 3.36 -13.41
C ILE A 389 6.00 2.72 -12.39
N LYS A 390 6.21 1.40 -12.48
CA LYS A 390 7.15 0.70 -11.60
C LYS A 390 8.56 1.28 -11.68
N TYR A 391 9.03 1.64 -12.87
CA TYR A 391 10.35 2.27 -13.00
C TYR A 391 10.35 3.73 -12.55
N LEU A 392 9.27 4.48 -12.73
CA LEU A 392 9.14 5.83 -12.18
C LEU A 392 9.24 5.81 -10.64
N LEU A 393 8.48 4.94 -9.99
CA LEU A 393 8.57 4.76 -8.54
C LEU A 393 9.99 4.44 -8.09
N LYS A 394 10.68 3.56 -8.83
CA LYS A 394 12.08 3.23 -8.56
C LYS A 394 13.02 4.42 -8.77
N SER A 395 12.84 5.22 -9.81
CA SER A 395 13.71 6.39 -10.06
C SER A 395 13.47 7.52 -9.08
N THR A 396 12.24 7.65 -8.57
CA THR A 396 11.85 8.71 -7.62
C THR A 396 12.24 8.36 -6.20
N TYR A 397 12.03 7.11 -5.74
CA TYR A 397 12.13 6.76 -4.32
C TYR A 397 13.31 5.85 -3.95
N ILE A 398 14.01 5.24 -4.92
CA ILE A 398 15.18 4.39 -4.64
C ILE A 398 16.47 5.16 -4.91
N SER A 399 17.33 5.25 -3.90
CA SER A 399 18.71 5.69 -4.04
C SER A 399 19.62 4.48 -4.18
N LYS A 400 20.29 4.38 -5.34
CA LYS A 400 21.31 3.34 -5.58
C LYS A 400 22.57 3.68 -4.80
N LYS A 401 23.14 2.72 -4.09
CA LYS A 401 24.46 2.88 -3.48
C LYS A 401 25.50 2.73 -4.59
N ALA A 402 26.35 3.74 -4.82
CA ALA A 402 27.34 3.71 -5.90
C ALA A 402 28.17 2.42 -5.85
N GLU A 403 28.25 1.70 -6.97
CA GLU A 403 29.20 0.60 -7.15
C GLU A 403 30.61 1.18 -7.00
N VAL A 404 31.38 0.68 -6.04
CA VAL A 404 32.82 0.91 -6.06
C VAL A 404 33.29 0.11 -7.26
N ARG A 405 33.55 0.79 -8.38
CA ARG A 405 34.18 0.13 -9.54
C ARG A 405 35.53 -0.38 -9.06
N ALA A 406 35.68 -1.69 -9.04
CA ALA A 406 36.98 -2.32 -8.99
C ALA A 406 37.61 -2.15 -10.38
N ASP A 407 38.14 -0.95 -10.66
CA ASP A 407 39.00 -0.73 -11.81
C ASP A 407 40.46 -0.72 -11.32
N GLN A 408 41.14 -1.81 -11.71
CA GLN A 408 42.52 -1.89 -12.19
C GLN A 408 43.63 -1.44 -11.23
N SER A 409 44.43 -2.44 -10.86
CA SER A 409 45.78 -2.34 -10.33
C SER A 409 46.66 -1.38 -11.13
N GLU A 410 47.08 -0.28 -10.49
CA GLU A 410 48.41 0.29 -10.68
C GLU A 410 49.05 0.50 -9.29
N PRO A 411 50.31 0.05 -9.07
CA PRO A 411 50.97 0.26 -7.80
C PRO A 411 51.51 1.68 -7.75
N LEU A 412 50.80 2.60 -7.09
CA LEU A 412 51.36 3.91 -6.79
C LEU A 412 52.38 3.78 -5.66
N ILE A 413 53.64 3.58 -6.07
CA ILE A 413 54.84 3.74 -5.24
C ILE A 413 54.80 5.14 -4.62
N LYS A 414 54.43 5.23 -3.33
CA LYS A 414 54.64 6.44 -2.55
C LYS A 414 56.12 6.53 -2.19
N LYS A 415 56.87 7.33 -2.94
CA LYS A 415 58.21 7.79 -2.55
C LYS A 415 58.08 8.77 -1.38
N THR A 416 58.65 8.35 -0.27
CA THR A 416 59.01 9.10 0.92
C THR A 416 59.80 10.37 0.57
N LYS A 417 59.40 11.51 1.15
CA LYS A 417 60.31 12.59 1.56
C LYS A 417 59.87 13.11 2.93
N VAL A 418 60.77 12.88 3.87
CA VAL A 418 60.84 13.31 5.27
C VAL A 418 61.70 14.59 5.27
N ASP A 419 61.33 15.67 5.97
CA ASP A 419 61.81 16.10 7.31
C ASP A 419 61.37 17.57 7.58
N PRO A 420 61.56 18.20 8.77
CA PRO A 420 61.43 17.71 10.16
C PRO A 420 60.84 18.74 11.19
N THR A 421 60.80 18.34 12.48
CA THR A 421 60.65 19.08 13.78
C THR A 421 59.26 19.65 14.13
N ASP A 422 58.63 19.37 15.30
CA ASP A 422 59.16 19.38 16.68
C ASP A 422 58.57 18.30 17.64
N ALA A 423 59.25 18.15 18.78
CA ALA A 423 59.43 16.96 19.60
C ALA A 423 58.40 16.64 20.74
N GLN A 424 58.35 15.34 21.07
CA GLN A 424 58.28 14.65 22.38
C GLN A 424 57.21 15.03 23.43
N SER A 425 56.40 14.04 23.82
CA SER A 425 56.66 13.29 25.07
C SER A 425 55.86 11.98 25.12
N ASP A 426 56.60 10.87 25.22
CA ASP A 426 56.10 9.55 25.62
C ASP A 426 55.94 9.52 27.14
N PHE A 427 54.73 9.26 27.62
CA PHE A 427 54.52 8.66 28.94
C PHE A 427 53.26 7.78 28.88
N CYS A 428 53.46 6.50 28.58
CA CYS A 428 52.41 5.48 28.70
C CYS A 428 52.24 5.11 30.18
N ASP A 429 51.05 5.34 30.72
CA ASP A 429 50.64 4.90 32.05
C ASP A 429 50.25 3.40 32.01
N PRO A 430 50.90 2.52 32.80
CA PRO A 430 50.68 1.07 32.75
C PRO A 430 49.31 0.60 33.28
N LEU A 431 48.42 1.51 33.68
CA LEU A 431 47.08 1.18 34.19
C LEU A 431 45.96 1.19 33.14
N ASP A 432 46.19 1.72 31.93
CA ASP A 432 45.22 1.66 30.82
C ASP A 432 45.08 0.24 30.22
N SER A 433 45.93 -0.70 30.65
CA SER A 433 45.88 -2.11 30.23
C SER A 433 44.96 -2.99 31.10
N ILE A 434 44.32 -2.45 32.14
CA ILE A 434 43.61 -3.27 33.16
C ILE A 434 42.12 -2.95 33.31
N LEU A 435 41.58 -1.94 32.62
CA LEU A 435 40.14 -1.68 32.62
C LEU A 435 39.54 -1.85 31.21
N PRO A 436 38.76 -2.92 30.94
CA PRO A 436 37.95 -2.98 29.74
C PRO A 436 36.88 -1.88 29.85
N SER A 437 37.05 -0.81 29.10
CA SER A 437 36.08 0.26 28.96
C SER A 437 34.78 -0.33 28.39
N LEU A 438 33.82 -0.50 29.29
CA LEU A 438 32.39 -0.72 29.07
C LEU A 438 31.93 -0.34 27.65
N GLU A 439 31.74 -1.37 26.84
CA GLU A 439 31.12 -1.29 25.53
C GLU A 439 29.69 -0.74 25.66
N THR A 440 29.49 0.45 25.13
CA THR A 440 28.23 0.81 24.48
C THR A 440 27.99 -0.19 23.35
N PRO A 441 26.77 -0.75 23.19
CA PRO A 441 26.54 -1.84 22.25
C PRO A 441 26.64 -1.32 20.83
N SER A 442 27.83 -1.45 20.26
CA SER A 442 28.02 -1.60 18.82
C SER A 442 27.20 -2.80 18.40
N SER A 443 26.33 -2.57 17.41
CA SER A 443 25.54 -3.62 16.78
C SER A 443 26.46 -4.49 15.93
N SER A 444 27.18 -5.40 16.58
CA SER A 444 27.92 -6.49 15.93
C SER A 444 27.74 -7.79 16.69
N SER A 445 26.71 -8.53 16.32
CA SER A 445 26.70 -10.01 16.25
C SER A 445 25.48 -10.43 15.40
N GLY A 446 25.56 -11.31 14.40
CA GLY A 446 26.70 -12.04 13.86
C GLY A 446 26.31 -12.78 12.58
N THR A 447 27.15 -12.67 11.55
CA THR A 447 27.72 -13.72 10.67
C THR A 447 28.51 -12.95 9.62
N ALA A 448 29.77 -13.30 9.40
CA ALA A 448 30.48 -12.84 8.20
C ALA A 448 29.79 -13.48 6.99
N GLY A 449 28.70 -12.86 6.53
CA GLY A 449 27.92 -13.35 5.40
C GLY A 449 28.78 -13.25 4.16
N ASN A 450 28.90 -14.35 3.41
CA ASN A 450 29.52 -14.32 2.09
C ASN A 450 28.71 -13.35 1.22
N PHE A 451 29.29 -12.19 0.89
CA PHE A 451 28.65 -11.22 0.02
C PHE A 451 28.88 -11.61 -1.43
N SER A 452 27.87 -11.40 -2.27
CA SER A 452 28.02 -11.61 -3.70
C SER A 452 28.68 -10.42 -4.39
N ASP A 453 29.66 -10.71 -5.25
CA ASP A 453 30.36 -9.71 -6.05
C ASP A 453 29.46 -8.95 -7.01
N ASN A 454 28.44 -9.62 -7.59
CA ASN A 454 27.49 -9.00 -8.51
C ASN A 454 26.30 -8.29 -7.80
N GLY A 455 26.36 -8.21 -6.46
CA GLY A 455 25.38 -7.57 -5.60
C GLY A 455 24.02 -8.29 -5.52
N LYS A 456 23.89 -9.51 -6.05
CA LYS A 456 22.66 -10.32 -5.95
C LYS A 456 22.64 -11.15 -4.67
N THR A 457 21.43 -11.49 -4.23
CA THR A 457 21.21 -12.47 -3.17
C THR A 457 20.94 -13.82 -3.82
N TYR A 458 21.57 -14.86 -3.28
CA TYR A 458 21.36 -16.25 -3.67
C TYR A 458 20.80 -17.02 -2.47
N SER A 459 19.67 -17.67 -2.63
CA SER A 459 18.99 -18.31 -1.51
C SER A 459 18.28 -19.58 -1.92
N LEU A 460 18.26 -20.54 -1.00
CA LEU A 460 17.60 -21.81 -1.15
C LEU A 460 16.18 -21.70 -0.64
N PHE A 461 15.22 -22.09 -1.48
CA PHE A 461 13.83 -22.24 -1.10
C PHE A 461 13.42 -23.69 -1.19
N SER A 462 12.73 -24.20 -0.17
CA SER A 462 12.08 -25.50 -0.20
C SER A 462 10.63 -25.35 -0.64
N ILE A 463 10.26 -26.05 -1.72
CA ILE A 463 8.93 -26.09 -2.33
C ILE A 463 8.46 -27.54 -2.27
N ILE A 464 7.64 -27.89 -1.28
CA ILE A 464 7.09 -29.25 -1.08
C ILE A 464 8.19 -30.33 -1.19
N GLY A 465 9.28 -30.13 -0.44
CA GLY A 465 10.43 -31.07 -0.43
C GLY A 465 11.49 -30.82 -1.50
N THR A 466 11.18 -30.11 -2.59
CA THR A 466 12.16 -29.76 -3.63
C THR A 466 12.88 -28.46 -3.29
N ASN A 467 14.21 -28.52 -3.17
CA ASN A 467 15.02 -27.32 -2.96
C ASN A 467 15.39 -26.67 -4.30
N ILE A 468 15.24 -25.34 -4.37
CA ILE A 468 15.59 -24.54 -5.54
C ILE A 468 16.48 -23.37 -5.16
N LEU A 469 17.41 -23.00 -6.04
CA LEU A 469 18.27 -21.84 -5.91
C LEU A 469 17.60 -20.63 -6.56
N VAL A 470 17.28 -19.62 -5.77
CA VAL A 470 16.64 -18.38 -6.25
C VAL A 470 17.64 -17.22 -6.16
N ARG A 471 17.94 -16.64 -7.32
CA ARG A 471 18.73 -15.40 -7.43
C ARG A 471 17.81 -14.18 -7.42
N SER A 472 18.08 -13.21 -6.56
CA SER A 472 17.27 -11.99 -6.47
C SER A 472 18.10 -10.73 -6.37
N ARG A 473 17.54 -9.60 -6.80
CA ARG A 473 18.04 -8.29 -6.34
C ARG A 473 17.45 -8.06 -4.95
N PRO A 474 18.28 -7.82 -3.91
CA PRO A 474 17.80 -7.58 -2.56
C PRO A 474 16.70 -6.52 -2.52
N ALA A 475 15.70 -6.72 -1.67
CA ALA A 475 14.75 -5.66 -1.40
C ALA A 475 15.47 -4.45 -0.76
N PRO A 476 15.15 -3.21 -1.17
CA PRO A 476 15.78 -2.03 -0.60
C PRO A 476 15.45 -1.91 0.89
N LEU A 477 16.37 -1.31 1.64
CA LEU A 477 16.19 -0.96 3.04
C LEU A 477 15.45 0.38 3.14
N CYS A 478 14.37 0.42 3.90
CA CYS A 478 13.63 1.65 4.13
C CYS A 478 14.43 2.58 5.06
N SER A 479 15.02 3.64 4.51
CA SER A 479 15.87 4.56 5.28
C SER A 479 15.06 5.65 5.99
N GLU A 480 13.96 6.09 5.37
CA GLU A 480 13.13 7.21 5.83
C GLU A 480 11.65 6.95 5.54
N GLY A 481 10.76 7.60 6.30
CA GLY A 481 9.31 7.52 6.14
C GLY A 481 8.60 6.88 7.34
N ASN A 482 7.69 5.94 7.08
CA ASN A 482 6.89 5.28 8.13
C ASN A 482 7.82 4.67 9.19
N GLN A 483 7.67 5.09 10.45
CA GLN A 483 8.52 4.68 11.57
C GLN A 483 8.52 3.16 11.76
N THR A 484 7.40 2.49 11.48
CA THR A 484 7.27 1.03 11.59
C THR A 484 8.10 0.27 10.55
N LEU A 485 8.41 0.90 9.41
CA LEU A 485 9.15 0.30 8.31
C LEU A 485 10.63 0.65 8.34
N LYS A 486 11.06 1.61 9.17
CA LYS A 486 12.44 2.09 9.19
C LYS A 486 13.42 0.94 9.44
N SER A 487 14.48 0.88 8.65
CA SER A 487 15.50 -0.17 8.63
C SER A 487 15.02 -1.57 8.23
N MET A 488 13.76 -1.74 7.84
CA MET A 488 13.25 -3.00 7.31
C MET A 488 13.45 -3.09 5.79
N THR A 489 13.64 -4.31 5.28
CA THR A 489 13.64 -4.57 3.84
C THR A 489 12.22 -4.50 3.30
N LEU A 490 12.03 -3.72 2.23
CA LEU A 490 10.72 -3.43 1.66
C LEU A 490 10.68 -3.75 0.18
N SER A 491 9.96 -4.81 -0.20
CA SER A 491 9.62 -5.02 -1.61
C SER A 491 8.37 -4.21 -1.97
N PHE A 492 8.19 -3.89 -3.25
CA PHE A 492 7.00 -3.15 -3.68
C PHE A 492 6.57 -3.40 -5.12
N GLN A 493 5.31 -3.08 -5.40
CA GLN A 493 4.70 -3.02 -6.73
C GLN A 493 3.76 -1.82 -6.84
N PRO A 494 3.55 -1.28 -8.06
CA PRO A 494 2.47 -0.33 -8.30
C PRO A 494 1.11 -1.02 -8.36
N LYS A 495 0.08 -0.37 -7.83
CA LYS A 495 -1.33 -0.57 -8.19
C LYS A 495 -1.81 0.63 -8.97
N VAL A 496 -2.29 0.40 -10.18
CA VAL A 496 -2.80 1.46 -11.05
C VAL A 496 -4.26 1.73 -10.69
N GLU A 497 -4.57 2.95 -10.28
CA GLU A 497 -5.92 3.40 -9.93
C GLU A 497 -6.54 4.11 -11.15
N TYR A 498 -7.52 3.47 -11.78
CA TYR A 498 -8.23 3.99 -12.96
C TYR A 498 -9.41 4.89 -12.59
N VAL A 499 -10.03 4.65 -11.43
CA VAL A 499 -11.17 5.42 -10.91
C VAL A 499 -10.89 6.03 -9.53
N PRO A 500 -9.78 6.76 -9.34
CA PRO A 500 -9.37 7.24 -8.02
C PRO A 500 -10.34 8.26 -7.38
N ASN A 501 -11.30 8.80 -8.14
CA ASN A 501 -12.37 9.65 -7.62
C ASN A 501 -13.42 8.87 -6.81
N ALA A 502 -13.63 7.58 -7.13
CA ALA A 502 -14.57 6.72 -6.41
C ALA A 502 -13.93 6.19 -5.12
N GLY A 503 -12.73 5.62 -5.24
CA GLY A 503 -11.94 5.13 -4.12
C GLY A 503 -10.77 4.29 -4.60
N ALA A 504 -10.08 3.65 -3.66
CA ALA A 504 -9.05 2.67 -3.97
C ALA A 504 -9.68 1.41 -4.57
N MET A 505 -9.17 0.93 -5.70
CA MET A 505 -9.65 -0.29 -6.35
C MET A 505 -9.14 -1.54 -5.63
N ARG A 506 -10.00 -2.56 -5.49
CA ARG A 506 -9.57 -3.87 -4.99
C ARG A 506 -8.60 -4.54 -5.95
N LEU A 507 -7.71 -5.36 -5.41
CA LEU A 507 -6.83 -6.21 -6.21
C LEU A 507 -7.60 -7.47 -6.62
N SER A 508 -7.27 -8.01 -7.79
CA SER A 508 -7.69 -9.38 -8.09
C SER A 508 -6.92 -10.36 -7.20
N GLU A 509 -7.44 -11.58 -7.08
CA GLU A 509 -6.73 -12.66 -6.39
C GLU A 509 -5.35 -12.89 -7.01
N ALA A 510 -5.28 -13.02 -8.34
CA ALA A 510 -4.03 -13.18 -9.07
C ALA A 510 -3.02 -12.03 -8.83
N GLU A 511 -3.47 -10.76 -8.81
CA GLU A 511 -2.60 -9.63 -8.49
C GLU A 511 -2.09 -9.69 -7.04
N SER A 512 -2.95 -10.11 -6.10
CA SER A 512 -2.59 -10.27 -4.69
C SER A 512 -1.55 -11.38 -4.51
N GLY A 513 -1.78 -12.54 -5.12
CA GLY A 513 -0.85 -13.67 -5.15
C GLY A 513 0.52 -13.30 -5.71
N TRP A 514 0.57 -12.53 -6.80
CA TRP A 514 1.82 -11.98 -7.32
C TRP A 514 2.58 -11.16 -6.28
N ASN A 515 1.91 -10.29 -5.52
CA ASN A 515 2.56 -9.49 -4.49
C ASN A 515 3.10 -10.34 -3.33
N TYR A 516 2.38 -11.39 -2.92
CA TYR A 516 2.88 -12.36 -1.93
C TYR A 516 4.13 -13.08 -2.43
N CYS A 517 4.12 -13.60 -3.66
CA CYS A 517 5.29 -14.21 -4.30
C CYS A 517 6.48 -13.23 -4.36
N LYS A 518 6.24 -11.95 -4.66
CA LYS A 518 7.29 -10.92 -4.65
C LYS A 518 7.93 -10.75 -3.29
N GLU A 519 7.15 -10.76 -2.22
CA GLU A 519 7.65 -10.61 -0.86
C GLU A 519 8.53 -11.80 -0.48
N ILE A 520 8.01 -13.02 -0.70
CA ILE A 520 8.65 -14.30 -0.38
C ILE A 520 10.02 -14.41 -1.09
N PHE A 521 10.05 -14.37 -2.42
CA PHE A 521 11.29 -14.61 -3.17
C PHE A 521 12.29 -13.46 -3.13
N LYS A 522 11.86 -12.25 -2.72
CA LYS A 522 12.79 -11.14 -2.42
C LYS A 522 13.24 -11.10 -0.96
N GLN A 523 12.68 -11.97 -0.12
CA GLN A 523 12.99 -12.05 1.31
C GLN A 523 12.81 -10.72 2.04
N SER A 524 11.86 -9.90 1.58
CA SER A 524 11.55 -8.65 2.25
C SER A 524 10.79 -8.93 3.55
N VAL A 525 11.02 -8.11 4.57
CA VAL A 525 10.24 -8.16 5.82
C VAL A 525 8.82 -7.65 5.59
N ASN A 526 8.66 -6.65 4.71
CA ASN A 526 7.36 -6.11 4.32
C ASN A 526 7.24 -6.00 2.79
N HIS A 527 5.99 -6.00 2.33
CA HIS A 527 5.61 -5.59 0.98
C HIS A 527 4.83 -4.27 1.03
N ALA A 528 5.10 -3.38 0.08
CA ALA A 528 4.34 -2.15 -0.12
C ALA A 528 3.67 -2.12 -1.51
N LEU A 529 2.40 -1.74 -1.52
CA LEU A 529 1.65 -1.43 -2.71
C LEU A 529 1.52 0.08 -2.86
N PHE A 530 2.14 0.60 -3.93
CA PHE A 530 2.11 2.01 -4.28
C PHE A 530 0.90 2.25 -5.17
N ARG A 531 -0.18 2.79 -4.61
CA ARG A 531 -1.40 3.10 -5.36
C ARG A 531 -1.21 4.40 -6.10
N THR A 532 -1.12 4.33 -7.42
CA THR A 532 -0.75 5.45 -8.31
C THR A 532 -1.88 5.77 -9.26
N HIS A 533 -2.07 7.05 -9.57
CA HIS A 533 -3.01 7.47 -10.61
C HIS A 533 -2.61 6.84 -11.97
N TYR A 534 -3.58 6.40 -12.78
CA TYR A 534 -3.30 5.72 -14.06
C TYR A 534 -2.40 6.52 -15.01
N MET A 535 -2.52 7.85 -14.99
CA MET A 535 -1.65 8.74 -15.76
C MET A 535 -0.18 8.77 -15.33
N ALA A 536 0.19 8.07 -14.25
CA ALA A 536 1.53 8.04 -13.67
C ALA A 536 2.03 9.38 -13.13
N ASN A 537 1.15 10.34 -12.88
CA ASN A 537 1.56 11.68 -12.43
C ASN A 537 1.82 11.74 -10.92
N HIS A 538 1.08 10.95 -10.13
CA HIS A 538 1.01 11.10 -8.69
C HIS A 538 0.85 9.76 -7.95
N LEU A 539 1.50 9.65 -6.80
CA LEU A 539 1.28 8.59 -5.82
C LEU A 539 0.11 8.96 -4.89
N LEU A 540 -0.88 8.10 -4.76
CA LEU A 540 -2.15 8.40 -4.08
C LEU A 540 -2.24 7.81 -2.66
N GLN A 541 -1.61 6.65 -2.45
CA GLN A 541 -1.56 5.95 -1.17
C GLN A 541 -0.43 4.92 -1.18
N ILE A 542 0.09 4.58 0.01
CA ILE A 542 1.02 3.47 0.23
C ILE A 542 0.35 2.52 1.22
N GLN A 543 0.01 1.33 0.75
CA GLN A 543 -0.47 0.22 1.60
C GLN A 543 0.70 -0.72 1.84
N HIS A 544 0.87 -1.24 3.05
CA HIS A 544 1.94 -2.20 3.33
C HIS A 544 1.51 -3.28 4.33
N TRP A 545 2.16 -4.44 4.24
CA TRP A 545 1.89 -5.59 5.10
C TRP A 545 3.12 -6.50 5.20
N ALA A 546 3.08 -7.45 6.12
CA ALA A 546 4.08 -8.51 6.28
C ALA A 546 3.42 -9.88 6.13
N SER A 547 3.79 -10.62 5.08
CA SER A 547 3.25 -11.94 4.72
C SER A 547 3.95 -13.10 5.43
N ARG A 548 5.10 -12.86 6.07
CA ARG A 548 5.70 -13.81 7.04
C ARG A 548 4.74 -14.19 8.19
N SER A 549 3.62 -13.50 8.31
CA SER A 549 2.54 -13.80 9.22
C SER A 549 1.70 -15.01 8.84
N PHE A 550 1.77 -15.61 7.65
CA PHE A 550 0.93 -16.79 7.34
C PHE A 550 1.10 -17.95 8.34
N GLU A 551 2.27 -18.09 8.97
CA GLU A 551 2.55 -19.14 9.96
C GLU A 551 2.06 -18.80 11.38
N GLN A 552 1.81 -17.53 11.71
CA GLN A 552 1.40 -17.10 13.05
C GLN A 552 -0.13 -17.14 13.18
N LYS A 553 -0.69 -18.07 13.95
CA LYS A 553 -2.16 -18.12 14.24
C LYS A 553 -2.69 -16.90 15.01
N THR A 554 -1.81 -16.04 15.51
CA THR A 554 -2.15 -14.87 16.33
C THR A 554 -2.38 -13.63 15.47
N GLY A 555 -3.60 -13.13 15.42
CA GLY A 555 -3.94 -11.85 14.83
C GLY A 555 -5.40 -11.78 14.40
N SER A 556 -6.09 -10.69 14.78
CA SER A 556 -7.46 -10.43 14.32
C SER A 556 -7.46 -10.17 12.81
N GLU A 557 -8.32 -10.87 12.06
CA GLU A 557 -8.50 -10.66 10.61
C GLU A 557 -8.85 -9.20 10.27
N LEU A 558 -9.50 -8.49 11.19
CA LEU A 558 -9.88 -7.08 11.04
C LEU A 558 -8.70 -6.11 11.00
N LEU A 559 -7.52 -6.55 11.47
CA LEU A 559 -6.30 -5.76 11.48
C LEU A 559 -5.37 -6.09 10.31
N TRP A 560 -5.75 -7.03 9.44
CA TRP A 560 -4.96 -7.42 8.28
C TRP A 560 -4.93 -6.28 7.24
N PRO A 561 -3.76 -5.66 6.97
CA PRO A 561 -3.66 -4.58 5.99
C PRO A 561 -3.36 -5.11 4.58
N GLY A 562 -3.33 -6.43 4.38
CA GLY A 562 -3.08 -7.05 3.08
C GLY A 562 -4.28 -6.90 2.13
N PRO A 563 -4.06 -7.11 0.83
CA PRO A 563 -5.05 -6.84 -0.21
C PRO A 563 -6.18 -7.88 -0.35
N SER A 564 -6.03 -9.04 0.28
CA SER A 564 -7.05 -10.11 0.32
C SER A 564 -7.21 -10.56 1.76
N HIS A 565 -8.34 -11.18 2.12
CA HIS A 565 -8.47 -11.79 3.43
C HIS A 565 -7.34 -12.79 3.69
N ARG A 566 -6.91 -12.88 4.95
CA ARG A 566 -5.71 -13.64 5.31
C ARG A 566 -5.84 -15.12 4.98
N GLN A 567 -7.02 -15.72 5.18
CA GLN A 567 -7.27 -17.12 4.86
C GLN A 567 -7.29 -17.37 3.36
N ASP A 568 -7.94 -16.51 2.59
CA ASP A 568 -7.97 -16.58 1.13
C ASP A 568 -6.55 -16.47 0.56
N ALA A 569 -5.74 -15.55 1.11
CA ALA A 569 -4.34 -15.40 0.76
C ALA A 569 -3.52 -16.67 1.03
N LYS A 570 -3.77 -17.36 2.16
CA LYS A 570 -3.12 -18.66 2.45
C LYS A 570 -3.53 -19.73 1.45
N ALA A 571 -4.83 -19.90 1.22
CA ALA A 571 -5.34 -20.91 0.30
C ALA A 571 -4.78 -20.71 -1.11
N MET A 572 -4.76 -19.46 -1.58
CA MET A 572 -4.20 -19.06 -2.87
C MET A 572 -2.71 -19.36 -2.99
N VAL A 573 -1.88 -18.93 -2.03
CA VAL A 573 -0.43 -19.19 -2.08
C VAL A 573 -0.15 -20.69 -1.98
N SER A 574 -0.95 -21.45 -1.23
CA SER A 574 -0.83 -22.92 -1.16
C SER A 574 -1.15 -23.61 -2.48
N ALA A 575 -2.22 -23.20 -3.16
CA ALA A 575 -2.56 -23.70 -4.50
C ALA A 575 -1.44 -23.40 -5.50
N PHE A 576 -0.91 -22.17 -5.49
CA PHE A 576 0.19 -21.75 -6.36
C PHE A 576 1.47 -22.54 -6.11
N THR A 577 1.77 -22.82 -4.83
CA THR A 577 2.93 -23.62 -4.43
C THR A 577 2.82 -25.05 -4.94
N THR A 578 1.63 -25.65 -4.82
CA THR A 578 1.37 -27.02 -5.30
C THR A 578 1.51 -27.12 -6.81
N ARG A 579 0.95 -26.17 -7.57
CA ARG A 579 1.11 -26.14 -9.04
C ARG A 579 2.56 -25.92 -9.45
N PHE A 580 3.26 -25.01 -8.78
CA PHE A 580 4.66 -24.73 -9.05
C PHE A 580 5.56 -25.94 -8.76
N ALA A 581 5.28 -26.71 -7.69
CA ALA A 581 6.02 -27.94 -7.38
C ALA A 581 5.94 -28.97 -8.52
N ARG A 582 4.76 -29.16 -9.14
CA ARG A 582 4.60 -30.06 -10.30
C ARG A 582 5.47 -29.64 -11.48
N LEU A 583 5.54 -28.35 -11.76
CA LEU A 583 6.43 -27.82 -12.81
C LEU A 583 7.90 -28.05 -12.49
N LEU A 584 8.29 -27.85 -11.22
CA LEU A 584 9.67 -28.07 -10.80
C LEU A 584 10.06 -29.55 -10.94
N ASP A 585 9.15 -30.46 -10.66
CA ASP A 585 9.37 -31.90 -10.84
C ASP A 585 9.67 -32.23 -12.31
N GLU A 586 8.84 -31.76 -13.24
CA GLU A 586 9.05 -31.93 -14.68
C GLU A 586 10.38 -31.33 -15.16
N ILE A 587 10.72 -30.13 -14.70
CA ILE A 587 12.00 -29.48 -15.02
C ILE A 587 13.18 -30.28 -14.46
N GLY A 588 13.05 -30.85 -13.27
CA GLY A 588 14.09 -31.63 -12.60
C GLY A 588 14.45 -32.93 -13.31
N HIS A 589 13.57 -33.43 -14.19
CA HIS A 589 13.75 -34.64 -14.99
C HIS A 589 14.23 -34.36 -16.42
N LEU A 590 14.39 -33.10 -16.82
CA LEU A 590 14.87 -32.78 -18.17
C LEU A 590 16.28 -33.33 -18.41
N PRO A 591 16.54 -33.93 -19.59
CA PRO A 591 17.90 -34.33 -19.96
C PRO A 591 18.76 -33.11 -20.33
N HIS A 592 20.08 -33.32 -20.41
CA HIS A 592 21.00 -32.30 -20.88
C HIS A 592 20.56 -31.68 -22.21
N GLY A 593 20.56 -30.35 -22.28
CA GLY A 593 20.13 -29.61 -23.47
C GLY A 593 19.58 -28.22 -23.16
N ASP A 594 19.21 -27.50 -24.20
CA ASP A 594 18.56 -26.19 -24.13
C ASP A 594 17.06 -26.33 -24.48
N TYR A 595 16.21 -25.68 -23.70
CA TYR A 595 14.76 -25.73 -23.83
C TYR A 595 14.12 -24.35 -23.70
N MET A 596 12.88 -24.24 -24.17
CA MET A 596 12.04 -23.06 -23.99
C MET A 596 10.73 -23.46 -23.32
N LEU A 597 10.49 -22.97 -22.10
CA LEU A 597 9.19 -23.09 -21.46
C LEU A 597 8.26 -21.99 -22.00
N ILE A 598 7.09 -22.38 -22.49
CA ILE A 598 6.08 -21.49 -23.08
C ILE A 598 4.82 -21.54 -22.24
N ASN A 599 4.34 -20.35 -21.85
CA ASN A 599 3.03 -20.15 -21.26
C ASN A 599 2.26 -19.12 -22.09
N ARG A 600 1.19 -19.57 -22.77
CA ARG A 600 0.31 -18.71 -23.56
C ARG A 600 -0.95 -18.28 -22.81
N ASN A 601 -1.03 -18.58 -21.50
CA ASN A 601 -2.22 -18.43 -20.67
C ASN A 601 -3.44 -19.20 -21.23
N ASP A 602 -3.22 -20.26 -22.00
CA ASP A 602 -4.23 -21.16 -22.58
C ASP A 602 -4.55 -22.36 -21.67
N GLY A 603 -4.09 -22.31 -20.41
CA GLY A 603 -4.26 -23.38 -19.44
C GLY A 603 -3.26 -24.52 -19.58
N VAL A 604 -2.24 -24.42 -20.45
CA VAL A 604 -1.17 -25.42 -20.57
C VAL A 604 0.20 -24.73 -20.60
N VAL A 605 1.16 -25.29 -19.88
CA VAL A 605 2.58 -24.90 -20.00
C VAL A 605 3.30 -25.97 -20.80
N LYS A 606 4.05 -25.57 -21.84
CA LYS A 606 4.78 -26.47 -22.72
C LYS A 606 6.28 -26.26 -22.56
N ILE A 607 7.06 -27.33 -22.59
CA ILE A 607 8.53 -27.27 -22.63
C ILE A 607 8.97 -27.72 -24.03
N LEU A 608 9.53 -26.81 -24.81
CA LEU A 608 9.97 -27.04 -26.18
C LEU A 608 11.47 -27.36 -26.20
N PRO A 609 11.91 -28.43 -26.89
CA PRO A 609 13.33 -28.70 -27.07
C PRO A 609 13.94 -27.77 -28.12
N GLN A 610 15.25 -27.56 -28.05
CA GLN A 610 16.00 -26.94 -29.13
C GLN A 610 15.76 -27.71 -30.44
N LEU A 611 15.57 -26.98 -31.54
CA LEU A 611 15.37 -27.58 -32.86
C LEU A 611 16.66 -28.29 -33.30
N ASN A 612 16.57 -29.57 -33.64
CA ASN A 612 17.63 -30.28 -34.35
C ASN A 612 17.57 -29.92 -35.83
N GLU A 613 18.67 -29.42 -36.40
CA GLU A 613 18.73 -29.00 -37.82
C GLU A 613 18.46 -30.16 -38.79
N ASP A 614 18.71 -31.40 -38.37
CA ASP A 614 18.45 -32.62 -39.16
C ASP A 614 16.96 -33.01 -39.22
N MET A 615 16.11 -32.38 -38.40
CA MET A 615 14.67 -32.68 -38.33
C MET A 615 13.86 -31.60 -39.03
N ASN A 616 13.11 -32.00 -40.07
CA ASN A 616 12.10 -31.12 -40.69
C ASN A 616 10.91 -30.95 -39.73
N SER A 617 10.98 -29.96 -38.84
CA SER A 617 9.84 -29.57 -38.01
C SER A 617 8.86 -28.73 -38.80
N SER A 618 7.57 -29.06 -38.69
CA SER A 618 6.47 -28.31 -39.30
C SER A 618 6.13 -27.02 -38.56
N ALA A 619 6.60 -26.85 -37.32
CA ALA A 619 6.30 -25.70 -36.48
C ALA A 619 7.50 -25.34 -35.60
N VAL A 620 8.13 -24.20 -35.87
CA VAL A 620 9.32 -23.72 -35.17
C VAL A 620 9.02 -22.40 -34.46
N LEU A 621 9.42 -22.29 -33.20
CA LEU A 621 9.51 -21.00 -32.51
C LEU A 621 10.87 -20.38 -32.82
N ASP A 622 10.87 -19.26 -33.54
CA ASP A 622 12.09 -18.55 -33.95
C ASP A 622 12.27 -17.25 -33.16
N CYS A 623 13.21 -17.30 -32.22
CA CYS A 623 13.55 -16.21 -31.30
C CYS A 623 14.09 -14.95 -32.01
N GLU A 624 14.67 -15.04 -33.22
CA GLU A 624 15.16 -13.86 -33.94
C GLU A 624 14.01 -13.01 -34.49
N ASN A 625 12.93 -13.68 -34.88
CA ASN A 625 11.75 -13.07 -35.46
C ASN A 625 10.76 -12.57 -34.40
N GLU A 626 10.94 -12.97 -33.13
CA GLU A 626 10.09 -12.53 -32.02
C GLU A 626 10.22 -11.03 -31.76
N LYS A 627 9.19 -10.31 -32.17
CA LYS A 627 8.98 -8.91 -31.82
C LYS A 627 8.06 -8.84 -30.61
N VAL A 628 8.13 -7.73 -29.89
CA VAL A 628 7.14 -7.39 -28.86
C VAL A 628 6.22 -6.30 -29.43
N PRO A 629 5.19 -6.66 -30.23
CA PRO A 629 4.19 -5.73 -30.74
C PRO A 629 3.24 -5.29 -29.63
N VAL A 630 2.57 -4.16 -29.82
CA VAL A 630 1.53 -3.67 -28.90
C VAL A 630 0.18 -4.12 -29.44
N ALA A 631 -0.63 -4.74 -28.59
CA ALA A 631 -2.00 -5.12 -28.93
C ALA A 631 -2.90 -3.89 -29.04
N GLN A 632 -3.94 -3.98 -29.87
CA GLN A 632 -5.09 -3.09 -29.70
C GLN A 632 -5.80 -3.49 -28.41
N SER A 633 -6.11 -2.51 -27.57
CA SER A 633 -6.64 -2.83 -26.25
C SER A 633 -8.09 -3.29 -26.34
N ASN A 634 -8.31 -4.54 -25.98
CA ASN A 634 -9.63 -5.16 -25.89
C ASN A 634 -10.12 -5.29 -24.43
N MET A 635 -9.29 -4.86 -23.48
CA MET A 635 -9.58 -4.94 -22.06
C MET A 635 -10.64 -3.92 -21.67
N ARG A 636 -11.72 -4.41 -21.05
CA ARG A 636 -12.81 -3.59 -20.54
C ARG A 636 -12.60 -3.27 -19.06
N ILE A 637 -13.32 -2.26 -18.58
CA ILE A 637 -13.23 -1.86 -17.18
C ILE A 637 -13.61 -2.99 -16.22
N ARG A 638 -14.58 -3.84 -16.60
CA ARG A 638 -15.00 -5.01 -15.80
C ARG A 638 -13.88 -6.02 -15.58
N ASP A 639 -12.91 -6.11 -16.49
CA ASP A 639 -11.78 -7.04 -16.39
C ASP A 639 -10.74 -6.57 -15.36
N VAL A 640 -10.76 -5.28 -15.01
CA VAL A 640 -9.73 -4.65 -14.16
C VAL A 640 -10.30 -4.14 -12.84
N PHE A 641 -11.60 -3.82 -12.80
CA PHE A 641 -12.28 -3.23 -11.66
C PHE A 641 -12.98 -4.29 -10.79
N ASN A 642 -12.26 -4.79 -9.77
CA ASN A 642 -12.78 -5.76 -8.80
C ASN A 642 -13.56 -5.11 -7.63
N GLY A 643 -14.08 -3.90 -7.83
CA GLY A 643 -14.74 -3.10 -6.79
C GLY A 643 -13.80 -2.18 -6.00
N LEU A 644 -14.31 -1.61 -4.90
CA LEU A 644 -13.65 -0.60 -4.07
C LEU A 644 -13.25 -1.15 -2.70
N GLU A 645 -12.06 -0.77 -2.23
CA GLU A 645 -11.55 -1.10 -0.91
C GLU A 645 -12.37 -0.41 0.20
N SER A 646 -12.72 -1.17 1.23
CA SER A 646 -13.47 -0.67 2.39
C SER A 646 -12.58 0.04 3.42
N MET A 647 -11.28 -0.25 3.42
CA MET A 647 -10.33 0.16 4.45
C MET A 647 -9.20 1.06 3.95
N ILE A 648 -9.09 1.26 2.65
CA ILE A 648 -7.98 1.98 2.04
C ILE A 648 -8.46 3.36 1.55
N PRO A 649 -8.31 4.43 2.36
CA PRO A 649 -8.58 5.77 1.89
C PRO A 649 -7.49 6.22 0.92
N LEU A 650 -7.88 6.75 -0.24
CA LEU A 650 -6.97 7.53 -1.08
C LEU A 650 -6.81 8.94 -0.51
N GLN A 651 -5.69 9.60 -0.80
CA GLN A 651 -5.42 10.96 -0.29
C GLN A 651 -6.58 11.93 -0.55
N TRP A 652 -7.25 11.83 -1.70
CA TRP A 652 -8.42 12.64 -2.00
C TRP A 652 -9.56 12.47 -1.00
N GLN A 653 -9.91 11.23 -0.64
CA GLN A 653 -10.93 10.94 0.35
C GLN A 653 -10.54 11.54 1.71
N ALA A 654 -9.25 11.46 2.07
CA ALA A 654 -8.75 12.08 3.30
C ALA A 654 -8.96 13.61 3.34
N VAL A 655 -8.72 14.30 2.23
CA VAL A 655 -8.91 15.77 2.09
C VAL A 655 -10.38 16.18 2.20
N GLN A 656 -11.24 15.36 1.63
CA GLN A 656 -12.68 15.54 1.69
C GLN A 656 -13.27 15.17 3.05
N ARG A 657 -12.46 14.55 3.93
CA ARG A 657 -12.94 13.87 5.14
C ARG A 657 -14.04 12.86 4.82
N ARG A 658 -13.93 12.23 3.65
CA ARG A 658 -14.86 11.23 3.14
C ARG A 658 -14.30 9.86 3.48
N ALA A 659 -15.12 8.99 4.03
CA ALA A 659 -14.71 7.63 4.31
C ALA A 659 -14.56 6.80 3.01
N PRO A 660 -13.74 5.73 3.00
CA PRO A 660 -13.59 4.86 1.85
C PRO A 660 -14.92 4.25 1.41
N GLY A 661 -15.27 4.41 0.13
CA GLY A 661 -16.50 3.86 -0.45
C GLY A 661 -17.80 4.59 -0.06
N CYS A 662 -17.74 5.70 0.68
CA CYS A 662 -18.92 6.49 1.04
C CYS A 662 -19.16 7.65 0.06
N TYR A 663 -20.41 8.08 -0.04
CA TYR A 663 -20.78 9.35 -0.68
C TYR A 663 -20.37 10.54 0.19
N VAL A 664 -20.56 11.74 -0.35
CA VAL A 664 -20.33 12.96 0.42
C VAL A 664 -21.37 13.06 1.54
N ALA A 665 -20.91 13.34 2.76
CA ALA A 665 -21.79 13.54 3.91
C ALA A 665 -22.77 14.72 3.69
N PRO A 666 -24.00 14.65 4.23
CA PRO A 666 -25.04 15.66 4.01
C PRO A 666 -24.68 17.02 4.62
N ASP A 667 -23.93 17.03 5.71
CA ASP A 667 -23.41 18.20 6.43
C ASP A 667 -21.99 18.60 5.96
N SER A 668 -21.49 18.01 4.87
CA SER A 668 -20.18 18.34 4.31
C SER A 668 -20.16 19.73 3.66
N LYS A 669 -19.00 20.39 3.68
CA LYS A 669 -18.76 21.63 2.90
C LYS A 669 -18.95 21.43 1.39
N MET A 670 -18.91 20.19 0.91
CA MET A 670 -19.13 19.85 -0.50
C MET A 670 -20.59 19.50 -0.82
N HIS A 671 -21.52 19.58 0.15
CA HIS A 671 -22.92 19.20 -0.01
C HIS A 671 -23.56 19.78 -1.29
N LEU A 672 -23.41 21.10 -1.52
CA LEU A 672 -24.00 21.75 -2.70
C LEU A 672 -23.46 21.20 -4.02
N THR A 673 -22.15 20.96 -4.09
CA THR A 673 -21.53 20.34 -5.27
C THR A 673 -21.99 18.90 -5.44
N ALA A 674 -22.00 18.12 -4.37
CA ALA A 674 -22.38 16.71 -4.38
C ALA A 674 -23.83 16.54 -4.84
N ARG A 675 -24.73 17.39 -4.37
CA ARG A 675 -26.15 17.36 -4.73
C ARG A 675 -26.43 17.84 -6.16
N THR A 676 -25.56 18.65 -6.74
CA THR A 676 -25.77 19.22 -8.09
C THR A 676 -25.28 18.25 -9.17
N PRO A 677 -26.17 17.62 -9.95
CA PRO A 677 -25.76 16.77 -11.06
C PRO A 677 -24.95 17.56 -12.10
N LEU A 678 -24.01 16.89 -12.78
CA LEU A 678 -23.24 17.53 -13.84
C LEU A 678 -24.18 17.87 -15.02
N PRO A 679 -24.13 19.10 -15.58
CA PRO A 679 -24.89 19.43 -16.77
C PRO A 679 -24.42 18.54 -17.93
N GLY A 680 -25.28 17.65 -18.41
CA GLY A 680 -25.00 16.74 -19.53
C GLY A 680 -24.94 15.25 -19.21
N GLY A 681 -25.06 14.83 -17.94
CA GLY A 681 -25.22 13.42 -17.57
C GLY A 681 -26.68 13.12 -17.25
N SER A 682 -27.44 12.61 -18.22
CA SER A 682 -28.81 12.14 -17.97
C SER A 682 -28.79 10.78 -17.27
N LEU A 683 -29.11 10.77 -15.97
CA LEU A 683 -29.81 9.63 -15.36
C LEU A 683 -31.30 9.77 -15.75
N PRO A 684 -31.92 8.78 -16.43
CA PRO A 684 -33.36 8.81 -16.67
C PRO A 684 -34.08 8.35 -15.41
N LEU A 685 -34.47 9.30 -14.56
CA LEU A 685 -35.62 9.08 -13.68
C LEU A 685 -36.89 9.33 -14.48
N ILE A 686 -37.71 8.28 -14.58
CA ILE A 686 -39.04 8.25 -15.20
C ILE A 686 -39.91 9.40 -14.63
N GLY A 687 -40.50 10.20 -15.51
CA GLY A 687 -41.56 11.16 -15.14
C GLY A 687 -41.56 12.47 -15.91
N ASN A 688 -42.34 12.51 -17.00
CA ASN A 688 -42.91 13.69 -17.69
C ASN A 688 -41.99 14.89 -18.00
N LYS A 689 -41.49 14.94 -19.25
CA LYS A 689 -40.93 16.13 -19.89
C LYS A 689 -41.98 17.25 -19.97
N PRO A 690 -41.56 18.51 -19.79
CA PRO A 690 -41.90 19.53 -20.77
C PRO A 690 -40.63 20.04 -21.45
N LYS A 691 -40.68 20.06 -22.79
CA LYS A 691 -39.69 20.72 -23.66
C LYS A 691 -39.49 22.18 -23.21
N MET A 692 -38.27 22.70 -23.39
CA MET A 692 -37.92 24.06 -23.88
C MET A 692 -36.40 24.22 -23.74
N GLY A 693 -35.60 24.62 -24.73
CA GLY A 693 -35.90 25.46 -25.90
C GLY A 693 -35.45 26.90 -25.63
N GLY A 694 -34.25 27.26 -26.12
CA GLY A 694 -33.80 28.62 -26.45
C GLY A 694 -33.66 29.66 -25.31
N LYS A 695 -32.52 30.34 -25.25
CA LYS A 695 -32.30 31.52 -24.39
C LYS A 695 -33.30 32.64 -24.73
N LYS A 696 -34.35 32.81 -23.93
CA LYS A 696 -35.30 33.94 -24.05
C LYS A 696 -34.67 35.25 -23.56
N SER A 697 -34.89 36.31 -24.33
CA SER A 697 -34.47 37.69 -24.02
C SER A 697 -35.11 38.22 -22.73
N ARG A 698 -34.39 39.10 -22.02
CA ARG A 698 -34.79 39.77 -20.77
C ARG A 698 -36.14 40.49 -20.88
N GLY A 699 -36.52 40.97 -22.06
CA GLY A 699 -37.82 41.60 -22.32
C GLY A 699 -38.99 40.60 -22.29
N GLN A 700 -38.77 39.38 -22.76
CA GLN A 700 -39.80 38.33 -22.81
C GLN A 700 -40.11 37.77 -21.42
N ARG A 701 -39.09 37.65 -20.56
CA ARG A 701 -39.25 37.30 -19.12
C ARG A 701 -40.06 38.35 -18.34
N LYS A 702 -39.89 39.64 -18.64
CA LYS A 702 -40.68 40.70 -18.00
C LYS A 702 -42.17 40.62 -18.39
N ARG A 703 -42.48 40.33 -19.66
CA ARG A 703 -43.88 40.14 -20.11
C ARG A 703 -44.53 38.89 -19.53
N GLU A 704 -43.82 37.76 -19.44
CA GLU A 704 -44.34 36.54 -18.82
C GLU A 704 -44.59 36.71 -17.31
N ASN A 705 -43.71 37.42 -16.58
CA ASN A 705 -43.91 37.69 -15.16
C ASN A 705 -45.08 38.65 -14.91
N ALA A 706 -45.32 39.62 -15.80
CA ALA A 706 -46.49 40.48 -15.73
C ALA A 706 -47.79 39.70 -15.99
N LYS A 707 -47.76 38.72 -16.90
CA LYS A 707 -48.91 37.84 -17.18
C LYS A 707 -49.22 36.92 -15.99
N LYS A 708 -48.20 36.30 -15.38
CA LYS A 708 -48.36 35.45 -14.19
C LYS A 708 -48.88 36.22 -12.97
N ARG A 709 -48.47 37.49 -12.78
CA ARG A 709 -49.02 38.33 -11.71
C ARG A 709 -50.50 38.65 -11.89
N LYS A 710 -50.97 38.83 -13.13
CA LYS A 710 -52.41 38.98 -13.42
C LYS A 710 -53.21 37.69 -13.19
N GLU A 711 -52.63 36.53 -13.49
CA GLU A 711 -53.26 35.22 -13.27
C GLU A 711 -53.40 34.87 -11.79
N LEU A 712 -52.40 35.19 -10.96
CA LEU A 712 -52.47 35.01 -9.51
C LEU A 712 -53.53 35.91 -8.85
N GLN A 713 -53.69 37.14 -9.34
CA GLN A 713 -54.76 38.03 -8.87
C GLN A 713 -56.18 37.59 -9.28
N LEU A 714 -56.32 36.76 -10.32
CA LEU A 714 -57.61 36.18 -10.70
C LEU A 714 -57.95 34.91 -9.90
N LYS A 715 -56.95 34.19 -9.38
CA LYS A 715 -57.16 32.93 -8.64
C LYS A 715 -57.52 33.12 -7.16
N ASP A 716 -57.22 34.28 -6.58
CA ASP A 716 -57.59 34.61 -5.18
C ASP A 716 -59.07 35.02 -5.00
N LYS A 717 -59.90 34.99 -6.05
CA LYS A 717 -61.33 35.38 -5.97
C LYS A 717 -62.35 34.25 -5.90
N HIS A 718 -61.94 32.98 -5.94
CA HIS A 718 -62.88 31.87 -5.75
C HIS A 718 -62.31 30.76 -4.86
N TYR A 719 -62.66 30.82 -3.57
CA TYR A 719 -62.58 29.69 -2.66
C TYR A 719 -63.90 29.59 -1.87
N THR A 720 -64.60 28.46 -2.00
CA THR A 720 -65.73 28.06 -1.15
C THR A 720 -65.40 26.65 -0.62
N PRO A 721 -65.57 26.36 0.68
CA PRO A 721 -65.21 25.07 1.26
C PRO A 721 -66.31 24.01 1.06
N PRO A 722 -65.98 22.70 1.00
CA PRO A 722 -66.97 21.64 0.87
C PRO A 722 -67.47 21.10 2.24
N PRO A 723 -68.71 20.58 2.32
CA PRO A 723 -69.25 19.91 3.51
C PRO A 723 -69.11 18.37 3.48
N ASP A 724 -69.41 17.78 4.63
CA ASP A 724 -69.26 16.39 5.08
C ASP A 724 -70.11 15.28 4.40
N VAL A 725 -69.49 14.08 4.34
CA VAL A 725 -69.96 12.67 4.55
C VAL A 725 -71.23 12.13 3.83
N ALA A 726 -71.08 11.03 3.05
CA ALA A 726 -71.69 9.69 3.29
C ALA A 726 -71.59 8.66 2.11
N ALA A 727 -71.20 7.43 2.48
CA ALA A 727 -71.64 6.07 2.07
C ALA A 727 -71.61 5.51 0.61
N GLU A 728 -71.13 4.25 0.53
CA GLU A 728 -71.50 3.12 -0.39
C GLU A 728 -71.08 3.18 -1.88
N GLU A 729 -70.67 2.12 -2.62
CA GLU A 729 -70.30 0.71 -2.42
C GLU A 729 -69.78 0.13 -3.79
N PHE A 730 -69.06 -1.02 -3.79
CA PHE A 730 -68.66 -1.90 -4.93
C PHE A 730 -67.64 -1.36 -5.98
N ASN A 731 -66.67 -2.10 -6.54
CA ASN A 731 -66.45 -3.54 -6.69
C ASN A 731 -64.96 -3.82 -7.03
N CYS A 732 -64.39 -4.91 -6.50
CA CYS A 732 -63.07 -5.43 -6.87
C CYS A 732 -63.23 -6.82 -7.52
N PRO A 733 -62.75 -7.06 -8.75
CA PRO A 733 -62.70 -8.40 -9.32
C PRO A 733 -61.28 -8.97 -9.26
N PHE A 734 -61.10 -9.94 -8.36
CA PHE A 734 -60.14 -11.07 -8.36
C PHE A 734 -58.64 -10.77 -8.57
N GLY A 735 -57.69 -11.19 -7.73
CA GLY A 735 -57.70 -12.22 -6.68
C GLY A 735 -56.73 -13.35 -7.03
N SER A 736 -55.69 -13.55 -6.20
CA SER A 736 -55.27 -14.88 -5.74
C SER A 736 -54.30 -14.75 -4.56
N THR A 737 -54.83 -15.11 -3.41
CA THR A 737 -54.18 -15.34 -2.12
C THR A 737 -53.71 -16.80 -2.08
N LEU A 738 -52.63 -17.11 -1.35
CA LEU A 738 -52.58 -18.33 -0.53
C LEU A 738 -51.60 -18.14 0.64
N GLN A 739 -52.06 -18.56 1.81
CA GLN A 739 -51.58 -18.25 3.15
C GLN A 739 -50.47 -19.20 3.64
N LEU A 740 -49.72 -18.70 4.62
CA LEU A 740 -48.97 -19.47 5.62
C LEU A 740 -49.90 -20.40 6.43
N ALA A 741 -49.42 -21.61 6.72
CA ALA A 741 -49.71 -22.31 7.98
C ALA A 741 -48.54 -23.23 8.34
N SER A 742 -48.03 -23.10 9.56
CA SER A 742 -47.26 -24.14 10.26
C SER A 742 -48.20 -25.28 10.69
N PRO A 743 -47.66 -26.47 11.01
CA PRO A 743 -47.84 -26.95 12.39
C PRO A 743 -46.63 -27.71 12.98
N LEU A 744 -46.73 -27.90 14.29
CA LEU A 744 -45.84 -28.61 15.23
C LEU A 744 -45.94 -30.16 15.14
N HIS A 745 -44.83 -30.77 15.57
CA HIS A 745 -44.65 -32.03 16.34
C HIS A 745 -44.82 -33.45 15.74
N SER A 746 -43.81 -34.25 16.15
CA SER A 746 -43.75 -35.67 16.59
C SER A 746 -43.39 -36.81 15.61
N ASP A 747 -42.35 -37.54 16.04
CA ASP A 747 -42.11 -38.99 16.01
C ASP A 747 -41.29 -39.68 14.89
N ILE A 748 -40.08 -40.11 15.28
CA ILE A 748 -39.58 -41.52 15.35
C ILE A 748 -39.81 -42.42 14.12
N CYS A 749 -38.72 -42.81 13.42
CA CYS A 749 -38.20 -44.20 13.31
C CYS A 749 -37.13 -44.36 12.21
N ASP A 750 -36.00 -44.96 12.61
CA ASP A 750 -35.05 -45.86 11.92
C ASP A 750 -35.12 -46.08 10.39
N ASN A 751 -34.02 -45.76 9.69
CA ASN A 751 -33.04 -46.73 9.11
C ASN A 751 -31.85 -46.01 8.48
#